data_AF-A0A9P5UHT2-F1
#
_entry.id   AF-A0A9P5UHT2-F1
#
_cell.length_a   1.000
_cell.length_b   1.000
_cell.length_c   1.000
_cell.angle_alpha   90.00
_cell.angle_beta   90.00
_cell.angle_gamma   90.00
#
_symmetry.space_group_name_H-M   'P 1'
#
loop_
_entity.id
_entity.type
_entity.pdbx_description
1 polymer ?
#
loop_
_entity_poly.entity_id
_entity_poly.type
_entity_poly.pdbx_seq_one_letter_code
_entity_poly.pdbx_strand_id
1 'polypeptide(L)'
;DTISTKEDVRLTKGILSLLDDYAGGDKTYKEEVIQYLKSHLRPTLKHQESSLIVLCKAWTIESKSYIEVIIRELLPVGRVTWIPDASSMKNSADPLPIILNFAETQPSAIYTAKIIMDYCVGHAIRSRNLAFLNPFFRSLYKIMHLVPQEGLQRLGRIAYIPVMNRSYIMDNHIIAHPPSWKFWKQNSTPLYKTEDPIMRLHISGKKLDPKNDSFTRPVFMASFDALWCYIAEDPPTTTAEPKEEPVIDTKREARTTWWKVLYHLIRLKCCLQIHNFVECYDFKLEFYENPAVAALVAYKWNTIGFKYWLIRFSCQFCYYSLVVITAILQVYYKEPRKLVGMSIGIIVMAAIFLWLELLQFIFSKSRYMKSGYNLLDMISFCLPMVASANQLAIIYHENYKSNTFLMSFSVLAVFLHMLFELRINRSVCKYVTIIRDAVVEIRVFFIIFAVGILAFTIASLHLLRACTYEGCEVPEPNEGLPENFFYALSVIYFFMSGRWDPVSEYFKTLINKAFASGDGGWRLVWVESRLRYIESAENLSYHIPGFRQTYGWFPKEIYFSSSLQKVQEFREKYQDTKAESNLEALEGWIRNGDKGDDYPEEKSEEDTEKDNKKNQDEEASSDDKVEELNVVNPVSDSKGGDASEEIESADKGDVTSSSAATITKFSSQIVDLKSQIGDLQRHLAAQQKQAQRQQEQMQQEQAQRQQEREQTQKQFEQAQQRQEQIQRHLAIQQEQAQRQHEEIMSLLSSLRQ
;
A
#
# COMPACT_ATOMS: atom_id res chain seq x y z
N ASP A 1 16.57 38.42 -23.64
CA ASP A 1 17.34 37.16 -23.76
C ASP A 1 18.84 37.35 -23.93
N THR A 2 19.33 38.09 -24.93
CA THR A 2 20.80 38.24 -25.19
C THR A 2 21.61 38.97 -24.11
N ILE A 3 20.97 39.74 -23.21
CA ILE A 3 21.63 40.39 -22.07
C ILE A 3 21.73 39.43 -20.87
N SER A 4 20.66 38.67 -20.58
CA SER A 4 20.62 37.67 -19.50
C SER A 4 21.73 36.64 -19.66
N THR A 5 21.91 36.14 -20.88
CA THR A 5 22.93 35.11 -21.15
C THR A 5 24.37 35.60 -20.93
N LYS A 6 24.65 36.90 -21.12
CA LYS A 6 25.97 37.47 -20.84
C LYS A 6 26.26 37.59 -19.35
N GLU A 7 25.24 37.92 -18.54
CA GLU A 7 25.38 38.01 -17.09
C GLU A 7 25.53 36.63 -16.45
N ASP A 8 24.75 35.65 -16.88
CA ASP A 8 24.84 34.26 -16.38
C ASP A 8 26.23 33.66 -16.66
N VAL A 9 26.80 33.93 -17.85
CA VAL A 9 28.17 33.51 -18.19
C VAL A 9 29.22 34.22 -17.33
N ARG A 10 29.02 35.51 -17.02
CA ARG A 10 29.93 36.27 -16.14
C ARG A 10 29.88 35.75 -14.72
N LEU A 11 28.68 35.51 -14.18
CA LEU A 11 28.49 34.94 -12.85
C LEU A 11 29.12 33.55 -12.76
N THR A 12 28.88 32.70 -13.76
CA THR A 12 29.48 31.36 -13.84
C THR A 12 31.00 31.43 -13.82
N LYS A 13 31.61 32.26 -14.67
CA LYS A 13 33.07 32.44 -14.69
C LYS A 13 33.61 33.03 -13.39
N GLY A 14 32.89 33.96 -12.79
CA GLY A 14 33.26 34.56 -11.50
C GLY A 14 33.28 33.52 -10.38
N ILE A 15 32.22 32.70 -10.27
CA ILE A 15 32.14 31.63 -9.28
C ILE A 15 33.25 30.60 -9.49
N LEU A 16 33.54 30.22 -10.74
CA LEU A 16 34.65 29.30 -11.05
C LEU A 16 36.02 29.87 -10.62
N SER A 17 36.27 31.16 -10.88
CA SER A 17 37.51 31.81 -10.41
C SER A 17 37.59 31.84 -8.88
N LEU A 18 36.48 32.13 -8.19
CA LEU A 18 36.43 32.13 -6.73
C LEU A 18 36.65 30.74 -6.14
N LEU A 19 36.28 29.66 -6.85
CA LEU A 19 36.57 28.28 -6.42
C LEU A 19 38.06 27.99 -6.44
N ASP A 20 38.77 28.44 -7.47
CA ASP A 20 40.22 28.27 -7.58
C ASP A 20 40.94 29.04 -6.47
N ASP A 21 40.51 30.28 -6.21
CA ASP A 21 41.05 31.11 -5.14
C ASP A 21 40.73 30.54 -3.74
N TYR A 22 39.53 29.95 -3.56
CA TYR A 22 39.11 29.34 -2.30
C TYR A 22 40.04 28.19 -1.88
N ALA A 23 40.57 27.40 -2.82
CA ALA A 23 41.46 26.29 -2.52
C ALA A 23 42.76 26.74 -1.82
N GLY A 24 43.32 27.88 -2.25
CA GLY A 24 44.55 28.47 -1.70
C GLY A 24 44.33 29.53 -0.62
N GLY A 25 43.10 30.02 -0.44
CA GLY A 25 42.78 31.13 0.46
C GLY A 25 42.93 30.83 1.95
N ASP A 26 43.20 31.88 2.72
CA ASP A 26 43.16 31.84 4.19
C ASP A 26 41.72 31.70 4.72
N LYS A 27 41.58 31.55 6.04
CA LYS A 27 40.25 31.34 6.64
C LYS A 27 39.31 32.54 6.40
N THR A 28 39.82 33.76 6.48
CA THR A 28 39.05 34.99 6.30
C THR A 28 38.51 35.10 4.87
N TYR A 29 39.38 34.87 3.88
CA TYR A 29 39.00 34.86 2.47
C TYR A 29 37.97 33.77 2.18
N LYS A 30 38.15 32.57 2.74
CA LYS A 30 37.17 31.48 2.61
C LYS A 30 35.80 31.89 3.16
N GLU A 31 35.74 32.56 4.31
CA GLU A 31 34.50 33.07 4.89
C GLU A 31 33.85 34.14 3.99
N GLU A 32 34.62 35.06 3.42
CA GLU A 32 34.14 36.08 2.48
C GLU A 32 33.57 35.45 1.19
N VAL A 33 34.24 34.46 0.62
CA VAL A 33 33.75 33.71 -0.54
C VAL A 33 32.42 33.03 -0.22
N ILE A 34 32.30 32.40 0.96
CA ILE A 34 31.02 31.79 1.39
C ILE A 34 29.92 32.84 1.51
N GLN A 35 30.19 34.02 2.09
CA GLN A 35 29.20 35.10 2.19
C GLN A 35 28.78 35.63 0.81
N TYR A 36 29.73 35.77 -0.11
CA TYR A 36 29.46 36.13 -1.49
C TYR A 36 28.58 35.08 -2.18
N LEU A 37 28.88 33.80 -2.03
CA LEU A 37 28.08 32.72 -2.63
C LEU A 37 26.68 32.64 -2.02
N LYS A 38 26.52 32.94 -0.71
CA LYS A 38 25.23 33.01 -0.02
C LYS A 38 24.32 34.09 -0.59
N SER A 39 24.85 35.27 -0.91
CA SER A 39 24.05 36.37 -1.50
C SER A 39 23.53 36.04 -2.91
N HIS A 40 24.15 35.08 -3.60
CA HIS A 40 23.76 34.60 -4.94
C HIS A 40 23.08 33.21 -4.93
N LEU A 41 22.74 32.69 -3.75
CA LEU A 41 22.16 31.35 -3.62
C LEU A 41 20.69 31.31 -4.06
N ARG A 42 19.94 32.39 -3.83
CA ARG A 42 18.56 32.53 -4.29
C ARG A 42 18.56 33.07 -5.72
N PRO A 43 17.93 32.39 -6.69
CA PRO A 43 17.75 32.98 -8.00
C PRO A 43 16.96 34.28 -7.87
N THR A 44 17.43 35.32 -8.54
CA THR A 44 16.76 36.62 -8.58
C THR A 44 16.12 36.79 -9.96
N LEU A 45 15.19 37.73 -10.09
CA LEU A 45 14.63 38.08 -11.41
C LEU A 45 15.72 38.44 -12.45
N LYS A 46 16.90 38.88 -12.00
CA LYS A 46 18.04 39.22 -12.86
C LYS A 46 18.97 38.03 -13.12
N HIS A 47 19.08 37.09 -12.18
CA HIS A 47 19.98 35.94 -12.27
C HIS A 47 19.18 34.66 -12.04
N GLN A 48 18.88 33.97 -13.14
CA GLN A 48 18.06 32.76 -13.10
C GLN A 48 18.83 31.55 -12.55
N GLU A 49 20.16 31.53 -12.66
CA GLU A 49 20.99 30.45 -12.09
C GLU A 49 21.43 30.74 -10.66
N SER A 50 21.11 29.82 -9.75
CA SER A 50 21.65 29.80 -8.38
C SER A 50 23.14 29.46 -8.38
N SER A 51 23.91 30.11 -7.49
CA SER A 51 25.32 29.78 -7.26
C SER A 51 25.54 28.28 -6.96
N LEU A 52 24.58 27.62 -6.30
CA LEU A 52 24.61 26.19 -6.01
C LEU A 52 24.65 25.32 -7.28
N ILE A 53 23.93 25.71 -8.33
CA ILE A 53 23.92 24.99 -9.61
C ILE A 53 25.30 25.09 -10.26
N VAL A 54 25.90 26.28 -10.26
CA VAL A 54 27.24 26.51 -10.82
C VAL A 54 28.28 25.67 -10.08
N LEU A 55 28.22 25.64 -8.74
CA LEU A 55 29.09 24.80 -7.91
C LEU A 55 28.91 23.30 -8.24
N CYS A 56 27.68 22.85 -8.46
CA CYS A 56 27.41 21.47 -8.83
C CYS A 56 27.93 21.12 -10.23
N LYS A 57 27.83 22.04 -11.20
CA LYS A 57 28.40 21.89 -12.55
C LYS A 57 29.94 21.90 -12.54
N ALA A 58 30.56 22.61 -11.59
CA ALA A 58 32.01 22.71 -11.40
C ALA A 58 32.63 21.51 -10.65
N TRP A 59 31.81 20.52 -10.27
CA TRP A 59 32.25 19.39 -9.47
C TRP A 59 33.20 18.47 -10.27
N THR A 60 34.38 18.22 -9.71
CA THR A 60 35.42 17.31 -10.24
C THR A 60 36.09 16.56 -9.07
N ILE A 61 36.88 15.52 -9.37
CA ILE A 61 37.63 14.78 -8.34
C ILE A 61 38.60 15.71 -7.59
N GLU A 62 39.26 16.61 -8.31
CA GLU A 62 40.21 17.58 -7.76
C GLU A 62 39.50 18.62 -6.89
N SER A 63 38.29 19.05 -7.32
CA SER A 63 37.52 20.08 -6.62
C SER A 63 36.64 19.58 -5.48
N LYS A 64 36.48 18.25 -5.37
CA LYS A 64 35.58 17.58 -4.43
C LYS A 64 35.71 18.11 -3.00
N SER A 65 36.93 18.14 -2.46
CA SER A 65 37.15 18.39 -1.03
C SER A 65 36.64 19.77 -0.59
N TYR A 66 36.87 20.82 -1.39
CA TYR A 66 36.42 22.16 -1.06
C TYR A 66 34.98 22.43 -1.51
N ILE A 67 34.51 21.88 -2.64
CA ILE A 67 33.10 22.01 -3.04
C ILE A 67 32.17 21.39 -1.99
N GLU A 68 32.54 20.24 -1.40
CA GLU A 68 31.78 19.62 -0.32
C GLU A 68 31.68 20.51 0.92
N VAL A 69 32.78 21.17 1.31
CA VAL A 69 32.81 22.13 2.42
C VAL A 69 31.95 23.35 2.10
N ILE A 70 32.11 23.92 0.90
CA ILE A 70 31.33 25.07 0.45
C ILE A 70 29.84 24.74 0.45
N ILE A 71 29.43 23.64 -0.18
CA ILE A 71 28.00 23.25 -0.24
C ILE A 71 27.45 23.01 1.16
N ARG A 72 28.21 22.41 2.07
CA ARG A 72 27.79 22.23 3.48
C ARG A 72 27.55 23.56 4.19
N GLU A 73 28.43 24.54 3.99
CA GLU A 73 28.32 25.88 4.57
C GLU A 73 27.21 26.72 3.92
N LEU A 74 26.94 26.48 2.63
CA LEU A 74 25.83 27.09 1.91
C LEU A 74 24.47 26.47 2.26
N LEU A 75 24.44 25.18 2.58
CA LEU A 75 23.24 24.42 2.90
C LEU A 75 23.27 23.90 4.36
N PRO A 76 23.33 24.80 5.36
CA PRO A 76 23.30 24.38 6.74
C PRO A 76 21.93 23.77 7.08
N VAL A 77 21.93 22.63 7.77
CA VAL A 77 20.69 21.94 8.15
C VAL A 77 19.78 22.86 8.99
N GLY A 78 20.35 23.79 9.76
CA GLY A 78 19.66 24.67 10.72
C GLY A 78 19.11 26.00 10.20
N ARG A 79 19.48 26.46 8.99
CA ARG A 79 19.05 27.76 8.47
C ARG A 79 18.60 27.65 7.02
N VAL A 80 17.48 28.29 6.70
CA VAL A 80 16.93 28.30 5.34
C VAL A 80 17.71 29.28 4.48
N THR A 81 18.68 28.78 3.74
CA THR A 81 19.52 29.57 2.84
C THR A 81 18.99 29.50 1.40
N TRP A 82 18.58 28.31 0.98
CA TRP A 82 18.04 28.00 -0.35
C TRP A 82 16.63 27.41 -0.27
N ILE A 83 15.69 27.93 -1.05
CA ILE A 83 14.32 27.38 -1.16
C ILE A 83 14.15 26.83 -2.57
N PRO A 84 13.82 25.54 -2.71
CA PRO A 84 13.44 24.97 -3.99
C PRO A 84 12.14 25.58 -4.51
N ASP A 85 12.22 26.59 -5.36
CA ASP A 85 11.03 27.16 -5.99
C ASP A 85 10.60 26.31 -7.18
N ALA A 86 9.45 25.64 -7.03
CA ALA A 86 8.87 24.76 -8.04
C ALA A 86 8.60 25.46 -9.39
N SER A 87 8.38 26.78 -9.37
CA SER A 87 8.10 27.57 -10.58
C SER A 87 9.38 27.96 -11.33
N SER A 88 10.45 28.30 -10.59
CA SER A 88 11.77 28.59 -11.17
C SER A 88 12.54 27.33 -11.62
N MET A 89 12.22 26.16 -11.06
CA MET A 89 12.89 24.90 -11.38
C MET A 89 12.39 24.31 -12.71
N LYS A 90 12.77 24.95 -13.83
CA LYS A 90 12.88 24.25 -15.13
C LYS A 90 13.97 23.16 -15.01
N ASN A 91 13.91 22.11 -15.84
CA ASN A 91 14.73 20.89 -15.72
C ASN A 91 16.25 21.12 -15.55
N SER A 92 16.78 22.27 -15.97
CA SER A 92 18.21 22.63 -15.84
C SER A 92 18.63 23.24 -14.50
N ALA A 93 17.69 23.56 -13.60
CA ALA A 93 17.95 24.34 -12.39
C ALA A 93 17.98 23.52 -11.08
N ASP A 94 17.91 22.20 -11.15
CA ASP A 94 17.98 21.34 -9.97
C ASP A 94 19.43 20.86 -9.74
N PRO A 95 20.07 21.22 -8.61
CA PRO A 95 21.44 20.80 -8.32
C PRO A 95 21.59 19.29 -8.08
N LEU A 96 20.53 18.61 -7.63
CA LEU A 96 20.62 17.21 -7.23
C LEU A 96 20.75 16.25 -8.44
N PRO A 97 19.95 16.36 -9.53
CA PRO A 97 20.17 15.61 -10.75
C PRO A 97 21.56 15.83 -11.36
N ILE A 98 22.10 17.05 -11.28
CA ILE A 98 23.44 17.37 -11.80
C ILE A 98 24.50 16.55 -11.08
N ILE A 99 24.51 16.58 -9.74
CA ILE A 99 25.47 15.80 -8.95
C ILE A 99 25.25 14.29 -9.12
N LEU A 100 24.01 13.83 -9.24
CA LEU A 100 23.73 12.40 -9.47
C LEU A 100 24.23 11.91 -10.82
N ASN A 101 24.20 12.75 -11.86
CA ASN A 101 24.82 12.43 -13.15
C ASN A 101 26.35 12.25 -13.00
N PHE A 102 27.01 13.09 -12.20
CA PHE A 102 28.42 12.87 -11.86
C PHE A 102 28.63 11.56 -11.08
N ALA A 103 27.71 11.23 -10.17
CA ALA A 103 27.78 10.00 -9.36
C ALA A 103 27.71 8.71 -10.19
N GLU A 104 27.12 8.73 -11.38
CA GLU A 104 27.11 7.59 -12.32
C GLU A 104 28.53 7.22 -12.79
N THR A 105 29.40 8.22 -12.96
CA THR A 105 30.79 8.01 -13.40
C THR A 105 31.79 8.04 -12.26
N GLN A 106 31.48 8.78 -11.20
CA GLN A 106 32.38 9.06 -10.09
C GLN A 106 31.64 8.89 -8.76
N PRO A 107 31.70 7.70 -8.13
CA PRO A 107 30.95 7.40 -6.91
C PRO A 107 31.18 8.37 -5.74
N SER A 108 32.30 9.12 -5.74
CA SER A 108 32.57 10.14 -4.74
C SER A 108 31.58 11.30 -4.74
N ALA A 109 30.91 11.61 -5.87
CA ALA A 109 29.88 12.66 -5.95
C ALA A 109 28.65 12.35 -5.09
N ILE A 110 28.45 11.08 -4.72
CA ILE A 110 27.36 10.65 -3.84
C ILE A 110 27.39 11.42 -2.52
N TYR A 111 28.58 11.73 -1.97
CA TYR A 111 28.67 12.45 -0.71
C TYR A 111 28.13 13.88 -0.81
N THR A 112 28.43 14.58 -1.92
CA THR A 112 27.83 15.89 -2.22
C THR A 112 26.32 15.79 -2.37
N ALA A 113 25.81 14.75 -3.06
CA ALA A 113 24.37 14.51 -3.18
C ALA A 113 23.74 14.29 -1.79
N LYS A 114 24.39 13.56 -0.88
CA LYS A 114 23.91 13.35 0.50
C LYS A 114 23.72 14.68 1.23
N ILE A 115 24.67 15.61 1.12
CA ILE A 115 24.57 16.93 1.77
C ILE A 115 23.32 17.67 1.28
N ILE A 116 23.08 17.70 -0.04
CA ILE A 116 21.90 18.35 -0.63
C ILE A 116 20.61 17.64 -0.18
N MET A 117 20.57 16.30 -0.22
CA MET A 117 19.40 15.54 0.22
C MET A 117 19.10 15.75 1.72
N ASP A 118 20.12 15.78 2.57
CA ASP A 118 19.98 16.00 4.01
C ASP A 118 19.50 17.43 4.33
N TYR A 119 19.94 18.42 3.55
CA TYR A 119 19.38 19.77 3.60
C TYR A 119 17.89 19.77 3.24
N CYS A 120 17.52 19.21 2.09
CA CYS A 120 16.13 19.15 1.61
C CYS A 120 15.20 18.47 2.62
N VAL A 121 15.59 17.29 3.11
CA VAL A 121 14.81 16.51 4.09
C VAL A 121 14.77 17.21 5.45
N GLY A 122 15.92 17.70 5.94
CA GLY A 122 16.02 18.39 7.22
C GLY A 122 15.15 19.64 7.27
N HIS A 123 15.19 20.46 6.22
CA HIS A 123 14.36 21.65 6.12
C HIS A 123 12.90 21.35 5.89
N ALA A 124 12.54 20.35 5.07
CA ALA A 124 11.14 19.96 4.92
C ALA A 124 10.49 19.59 6.27
N ILE A 125 11.23 18.88 7.14
CA ILE A 125 10.76 18.49 8.47
C ILE A 125 10.68 19.71 9.41
N ARG A 126 11.74 20.54 9.48
CA ARG A 126 11.81 21.69 10.41
C ARG A 126 10.86 22.81 10.02
N SER A 127 10.88 23.18 8.75
CA SER A 127 10.02 24.22 8.19
C SER A 127 8.62 23.71 7.85
N ARG A 128 8.31 22.42 8.02
CA ARG A 128 6.98 21.84 7.72
C ARG A 128 6.47 22.17 6.31
N ASN A 129 7.38 22.22 5.34
CA ASN A 129 7.09 22.61 3.97
C ASN A 129 7.61 21.55 2.99
N LEU A 130 6.68 20.87 2.31
CA LEU A 130 7.00 19.82 1.35
C LEU A 130 7.74 20.33 0.10
N ALA A 131 7.70 21.64 -0.19
CA ALA A 131 8.39 22.21 -1.35
C ALA A 131 9.91 21.93 -1.32
N PHE A 132 10.51 21.84 -0.13
CA PHE A 132 11.92 21.47 0.03
C PHE A 132 12.24 20.05 -0.47
N LEU A 133 11.26 19.17 -0.57
CA LEU A 133 11.45 17.81 -1.08
C LEU A 133 11.38 17.71 -2.60
N ASN A 134 10.98 18.77 -3.32
CA ASN A 134 10.86 18.72 -4.77
C ASN A 134 12.14 18.24 -5.47
N PRO A 135 13.34 18.73 -5.13
CA PRO A 135 14.59 18.24 -5.73
C PRO A 135 14.82 16.75 -5.47
N PHE A 136 14.52 16.33 -4.24
CA PHE A 136 14.68 14.95 -3.80
C PHE A 136 13.74 14.02 -4.57
N PHE A 137 12.45 14.36 -4.69
CA PHE A 137 11.47 13.52 -5.41
C PHE A 137 11.72 13.47 -6.92
N ARG A 138 12.08 14.60 -7.55
CA ARG A 138 12.46 14.62 -8.98
C ARG A 138 13.65 13.72 -9.27
N SER A 139 14.60 13.67 -8.33
CA SER A 139 15.79 12.83 -8.42
C SER A 139 15.58 11.41 -7.89
N LEU A 140 14.42 11.09 -7.32
CA LEU A 140 14.25 9.88 -6.51
C LEU A 140 14.48 8.61 -7.32
N TYR A 141 14.10 8.59 -8.60
CA TYR A 141 14.37 7.44 -9.48
C TYR A 141 15.87 7.14 -9.58
N LYS A 142 16.68 8.17 -9.89
CA LYS A 142 18.14 8.06 -9.95
C LYS A 142 18.75 7.70 -8.60
N ILE A 143 18.23 8.27 -7.51
CA ILE A 143 18.66 7.95 -6.14
C ILE A 143 18.41 6.48 -5.82
N MET A 144 17.23 5.96 -6.16
CA MET A 144 16.88 4.56 -5.90
C MET A 144 17.69 3.58 -6.75
N HIS A 145 18.12 3.99 -7.95
CA HIS A 145 18.99 3.19 -8.80
C HIS A 145 20.46 3.20 -8.33
N LEU A 146 21.00 4.38 -8.01
CA LEU A 146 22.42 4.54 -7.67
C LEU A 146 22.74 4.24 -6.20
N VAL A 147 21.88 4.68 -5.28
CA VAL A 147 22.11 4.63 -3.82
C VAL A 147 20.82 4.28 -3.06
N PRO A 148 20.23 3.10 -3.30
CA PRO A 148 18.92 2.74 -2.73
C PRO A 148 18.86 2.84 -1.20
N GLN A 149 19.93 2.47 -0.49
CA GLN A 149 19.96 2.55 0.98
C GLN A 149 19.81 3.99 1.48
N GLU A 150 20.49 4.94 0.83
CA GLU A 150 20.48 6.36 1.20
C GLU A 150 19.14 7.02 0.86
N GLY A 151 18.53 6.63 -0.25
CA GLY A 151 17.17 7.04 -0.63
C GLY A 151 16.14 6.52 0.37
N LEU A 152 16.20 5.23 0.72
CA LEU A 152 15.29 4.59 1.67
C LEU A 152 15.40 5.21 3.07
N GLN A 153 16.62 5.45 3.56
CA GLN A 153 16.83 6.09 4.87
C GLN A 153 16.17 7.48 4.93
N ARG A 154 16.35 8.27 3.87
CA ARG A 154 15.79 9.64 3.79
C ARG A 154 14.28 9.65 3.58
N LEU A 155 13.75 8.71 2.80
CA LEU A 155 12.32 8.50 2.72
C LEU A 155 11.72 8.11 4.08
N GLY A 156 12.42 7.28 4.86
CA GLY A 156 12.05 6.95 6.24
C GLY A 156 11.96 8.19 7.13
N ARG A 157 12.86 9.17 6.95
CA ARG A 157 12.84 10.42 7.72
C ARG A 157 11.65 11.33 7.38
N ILE A 158 11.17 11.31 6.15
CA ILE A 158 9.99 12.11 5.73
C ILE A 158 8.65 11.41 6.01
N ALA A 159 8.67 10.26 6.68
CA ALA A 159 7.46 9.52 7.05
C ALA A 159 6.46 10.32 7.88
N TYR A 160 6.93 11.31 8.64
CA TYR A 160 6.13 12.11 9.56
C TYR A 160 6.53 13.59 9.52
N ILE A 161 6.09 14.29 8.48
CA ILE A 161 6.23 15.75 8.39
C ILE A 161 4.97 16.38 8.99
N PRO A 162 5.06 17.08 10.14
CA PRO A 162 3.89 17.64 10.80
C PRO A 162 3.32 18.82 9.99
N VAL A 163 2.00 18.97 10.05
CA VAL A 163 1.30 20.11 9.43
C VAL A 163 1.60 21.42 10.17
N MET A 164 1.76 22.53 9.44
CA MET A 164 1.81 23.88 10.04
C MET A 164 0.47 24.23 10.68
N ASN A 165 -0.58 24.41 9.87
CA ASN A 165 -1.88 24.87 10.31
C ASN A 165 -2.84 23.70 10.51
N ARG A 166 -2.69 22.99 11.64
CA ARG A 166 -3.48 21.79 11.95
C ARG A 166 -4.99 22.08 11.92
N SER A 167 -5.45 23.10 12.65
CA SER A 167 -6.86 23.51 12.72
C SER A 167 -7.45 23.76 11.33
N TYR A 168 -6.74 24.53 10.49
CA TYR A 168 -7.15 24.82 9.12
C TYR A 168 -7.40 23.55 8.29
N ILE A 169 -6.51 22.54 8.39
CA ILE A 169 -6.72 21.25 7.72
C ILE A 169 -7.94 20.53 8.29
N MET A 170 -8.14 20.54 9.61
CA MET A 170 -9.30 19.90 10.24
C MET A 170 -10.61 20.54 9.82
N ASP A 171 -10.66 21.83 9.54
CA ASP A 171 -11.89 22.48 9.09
C ASP A 171 -12.12 22.34 7.59
N ASN A 172 -11.04 22.18 6.81
CA ASN A 172 -11.08 22.17 5.35
C ASN A 172 -10.68 20.80 4.78
N HIS A 173 -11.14 19.68 5.34
CA HIS A 173 -10.80 18.35 4.83
C HIS A 173 -11.96 17.60 4.17
N ILE A 174 -11.58 16.63 3.33
CA ILE A 174 -12.42 15.51 2.92
C ILE A 174 -11.72 14.22 3.33
N ILE A 175 -12.39 13.37 4.09
CA ILE A 175 -11.88 12.05 4.49
C ILE A 175 -11.98 11.08 3.31
N ALA A 176 -10.86 10.43 2.97
CA ALA A 176 -10.79 9.34 2.01
C ALA A 176 -11.19 8.02 2.69
N HIS A 177 -12.50 7.80 2.84
CA HIS A 177 -13.01 6.61 3.51
C HIS A 177 -12.65 5.32 2.77
N PRO A 178 -12.38 4.22 3.50
CA PRO A 178 -12.26 2.91 2.89
C PRO A 178 -13.55 2.56 2.13
N PRO A 179 -13.44 1.79 1.05
CA PRO A 179 -14.61 1.39 0.29
C PRO A 179 -15.60 0.66 1.18
N SER A 180 -16.83 1.17 1.21
CA SER A 180 -17.95 0.52 1.89
C SER A 180 -18.97 0.07 0.84
N TRP A 181 -19.69 -1.00 1.13
CA TRP A 181 -20.78 -1.49 0.28
C TRP A 181 -21.89 -0.47 0.06
N LYS A 182 -21.96 0.60 0.87
CA LYS A 182 -22.85 1.74 0.67
C LYS A 182 -22.25 2.71 -0.36
N PHE A 183 -21.94 2.20 -1.56
CA PHE A 183 -21.30 2.92 -2.66
C PHE A 183 -21.94 4.28 -2.98
N TRP A 184 -23.26 4.37 -2.80
CA TRP A 184 -24.05 5.53 -3.21
C TRP A 184 -24.23 6.59 -2.12
N LYS A 185 -23.92 6.28 -0.85
CA LYS A 185 -24.04 7.22 0.27
C LYS A 185 -22.73 7.26 1.03
N GLN A 186 -21.96 8.31 0.80
CA GLN A 186 -20.77 8.61 1.58
C GLN A 186 -21.24 9.05 2.97
N ASN A 187 -21.36 8.08 3.88
CA ASN A 187 -21.62 8.40 5.28
C ASN A 187 -20.43 9.21 5.79
N SER A 188 -20.66 10.48 6.12
CA SER A 188 -19.69 11.33 6.79
C SER A 188 -19.48 10.80 8.20
N THR A 189 -18.60 9.81 8.33
CA THR A 189 -18.13 9.37 9.64
C THR A 189 -17.29 10.52 10.19
N PRO A 190 -17.60 11.07 11.38
CA PRO A 190 -16.86 12.19 11.91
C PRO A 190 -15.40 11.81 12.15
N LEU A 191 -14.50 12.80 12.10
CA LEU A 191 -13.05 12.59 12.11
C LEU A 191 -12.59 11.79 13.32
N TYR A 192 -13.09 12.10 14.52
CA TYR A 192 -12.75 11.44 15.78
C TYR A 192 -13.15 9.95 15.87
N LYS A 193 -14.07 9.48 15.01
CA LYS A 193 -14.46 8.06 14.95
C LYS A 193 -13.64 7.25 13.95
N THR A 194 -12.90 7.92 13.08
CA THR A 194 -12.09 7.23 12.07
C THR A 194 -10.74 6.88 12.69
N GLU A 195 -10.35 5.61 12.61
CA GLU A 195 -8.99 5.20 12.98
C GLU A 195 -8.03 5.62 11.86
N ASP A 196 -7.03 6.43 12.22
CA ASP A 196 -6.01 6.97 11.30
C ASP A 196 -6.58 7.58 10.00
N PRO A 197 -7.45 8.62 10.10
CA PRO A 197 -8.05 9.27 8.95
C PRO A 197 -7.01 9.77 7.96
N ILE A 198 -7.30 9.52 6.68
CA ILE A 198 -6.58 10.06 5.54
C ILE A 198 -7.45 11.14 4.90
N MET A 199 -6.87 12.30 4.68
CA MET A 199 -7.55 13.54 4.39
C MET A 199 -6.96 14.20 3.16
N ARG A 200 -7.82 14.82 2.36
CA ARG A 200 -7.44 15.77 1.30
C ARG A 200 -7.92 17.15 1.70
N LEU A 201 -7.08 18.16 1.53
CA LEU A 201 -7.49 19.56 1.69
C LEU A 201 -8.55 19.89 0.64
N HIS A 202 -9.67 20.42 1.11
CA HIS A 202 -10.78 20.90 0.31
C HIS A 202 -11.13 22.30 0.79
N ILE A 203 -10.67 23.28 0.02
CA ILE A 203 -10.95 24.69 0.25
C ILE A 203 -12.40 24.94 -0.17
N SER A 204 -13.32 24.57 0.71
CA SER A 204 -14.70 25.04 0.65
C SER A 204 -14.84 26.00 1.81
N GLY A 205 -15.33 27.23 1.59
CA GLY A 205 -15.62 28.21 2.64
C GLY A 205 -16.76 27.79 3.57
N LYS A 206 -16.73 26.55 4.05
CA LYS A 206 -17.65 25.96 5.01
C LYS A 206 -17.38 26.60 6.37
N LYS A 207 -18.45 26.70 7.16
CA LYS A 207 -18.35 27.10 8.56
C LYS A 207 -17.57 26.04 9.34
N LEU A 208 -16.79 26.49 10.32
CA LEU A 208 -16.07 25.66 11.29
C LEU A 208 -17.04 24.61 11.87
N ASP A 209 -16.64 23.33 11.89
CA ASP A 209 -17.42 22.28 12.57
C ASP A 209 -16.80 22.06 13.96
N PRO A 210 -17.45 22.49 15.06
CA PRO A 210 -16.88 22.39 16.41
C PRO A 210 -16.63 20.93 16.85
N LYS A 211 -17.17 19.94 16.13
CA LYS A 211 -16.87 18.53 16.39
C LYS A 211 -15.43 18.17 16.04
N ASN A 212 -14.79 18.91 15.13
CA ASN A 212 -13.41 18.66 14.73
C ASN A 212 -12.42 19.01 15.86
N ASP A 213 -12.78 19.94 16.75
CA ASP A 213 -11.96 20.33 17.90
C ASP A 213 -11.70 19.16 18.86
N SER A 214 -12.59 18.17 18.89
CA SER A 214 -12.41 16.95 19.68
C SER A 214 -11.31 16.02 19.15
N PHE A 215 -10.87 16.22 17.90
CA PHE A 215 -9.78 15.44 17.34
C PHE A 215 -8.46 16.02 17.86
N THR A 216 -7.69 15.25 18.63
CA THR A 216 -6.41 15.69 19.24
C THR A 216 -5.17 15.03 18.63
N ARG A 217 -5.35 14.05 17.74
CA ARG A 217 -4.21 13.32 17.15
C ARG A 217 -3.36 14.24 16.26
N PRO A 218 -2.02 14.01 16.20
CA PRO A 218 -1.17 14.77 15.30
C PRO A 218 -1.52 14.47 13.84
N VAL A 219 -1.37 15.49 13.00
CA VAL A 219 -1.63 15.43 11.56
C VAL A 219 -0.32 15.65 10.82
N PHE A 220 -0.05 14.76 9.88
CA PHE A 220 1.15 14.74 9.05
C PHE A 220 0.76 14.93 7.58
N MET A 221 1.71 15.38 6.77
CA MET A 221 1.55 15.58 5.33
C MET A 221 2.43 14.62 4.52
N ALA A 222 1.96 14.21 3.34
CA ALA A 222 2.70 13.38 2.40
C ALA A 222 2.47 13.86 0.97
N SER A 223 3.54 13.93 0.18
CA SER A 223 3.50 14.26 -1.26
C SER A 223 3.29 13.00 -2.11
N PHE A 224 2.48 13.08 -3.17
CA PHE A 224 2.34 11.97 -4.13
C PHE A 224 3.60 11.68 -4.92
N ASP A 225 4.53 12.63 -5.02
CA ASP A 225 5.79 12.41 -5.71
C ASP A 225 6.67 11.39 -4.96
N ALA A 226 6.35 11.08 -3.70
CA ALA A 226 6.96 9.96 -2.97
C ALA A 226 6.54 8.57 -3.51
N LEU A 227 5.41 8.48 -4.22
CA LEU A 227 4.86 7.21 -4.72
C LEU A 227 5.24 6.94 -6.17
N TRP A 228 5.37 7.99 -6.99
CA TRP A 228 5.40 7.89 -8.44
C TRP A 228 6.74 8.27 -9.05
N CYS A 229 7.24 7.41 -9.94
CA CYS A 229 8.27 7.73 -10.90
C CYS A 229 7.62 8.17 -12.22
N TYR A 230 7.97 9.34 -12.73
CA TYR A 230 7.53 9.80 -14.04
C TYR A 230 8.52 9.29 -15.11
N ILE A 231 8.06 8.46 -16.05
CA ILE A 231 8.93 7.80 -17.05
C ILE A 231 9.35 8.75 -18.19
N ALA A 232 8.54 9.78 -18.47
CA ALA A 232 8.85 10.71 -19.56
C ALA A 232 9.96 11.69 -19.10
N GLU A 233 11.19 11.49 -19.59
CA GLU A 233 12.34 12.39 -19.34
C GLU A 233 12.06 13.83 -19.79
N ASP A 234 11.15 14.00 -20.75
CA ASP A 234 10.49 15.25 -21.05
C ASP A 234 8.97 15.01 -21.03
N PRO A 235 8.18 15.56 -20.06
CA PRO A 235 6.75 15.69 -20.30
C PRO A 235 6.63 16.38 -21.65
N PRO A 236 5.82 15.85 -22.59
CA PRO A 236 5.86 16.27 -23.99
C PRO A 236 5.97 17.78 -24.00
N THR A 237 7.15 18.27 -24.39
CA THR A 237 7.44 19.68 -24.64
C THR A 237 6.65 20.04 -25.87
N THR A 238 5.33 20.03 -25.71
CA THR A 238 4.45 20.89 -26.44
C THR A 238 5.06 22.25 -26.17
N THR A 239 5.76 22.78 -27.15
CA THR A 239 6.37 24.12 -27.14
C THR A 239 5.33 25.23 -26.98
N ALA A 240 4.06 24.88 -26.90
CA ALA A 240 3.12 25.60 -26.07
C ALA A 240 3.56 25.43 -24.62
N GLU A 241 4.37 26.38 -24.12
CA GLU A 241 4.35 26.72 -22.68
C GLU A 241 2.94 26.45 -22.18
N PRO A 242 2.75 25.76 -21.04
CA PRO A 242 1.44 25.70 -20.42
C PRO A 242 1.07 27.17 -20.20
N LYS A 243 0.38 27.77 -21.17
CA LYS A 243 -0.19 29.11 -21.09
C LYS A 243 -0.89 29.03 -19.77
N GLU A 244 -0.36 29.75 -18.77
CA GLU A 244 -0.83 29.73 -17.39
C GLU A 244 -2.32 29.47 -17.46
N GLU A 245 -2.74 28.23 -17.11
CA GLU A 245 -4.06 27.73 -17.50
C GLU A 245 -5.04 28.83 -17.10
N PRO A 246 -5.64 29.54 -18.09
CA PRO A 246 -6.18 30.87 -17.85
C PRO A 246 -7.28 30.67 -16.83
N VAL A 247 -7.03 31.05 -15.56
CA VAL A 247 -7.78 30.64 -14.36
C VAL A 247 -9.18 30.22 -14.77
N ILE A 248 -9.32 28.92 -15.09
CA ILE A 248 -10.46 28.49 -15.91
C ILE A 248 -11.65 28.70 -15.01
N ASP A 249 -12.51 29.64 -15.41
CA ASP A 249 -13.71 30.01 -14.69
C ASP A 249 -14.52 28.70 -14.49
N THR A 250 -14.43 28.16 -13.27
CA THR A 250 -14.89 26.82 -12.84
C THR A 250 -16.37 26.57 -13.12
N LYS A 251 -17.09 27.57 -13.63
CA LYS A 251 -18.53 27.54 -13.90
C LYS A 251 -18.92 26.83 -15.20
N ARG A 252 -18.00 26.45 -16.09
CA ARG A 252 -18.39 25.80 -17.37
C ARG A 252 -17.56 24.60 -17.80
N GLU A 253 -17.08 23.80 -16.84
CA GLU A 253 -16.53 22.49 -17.17
C GLU A 253 -17.65 21.57 -17.68
N ALA A 254 -17.63 21.28 -18.98
CA ALA A 254 -18.52 20.32 -19.60
C ALA A 254 -18.29 18.96 -18.95
N ARG A 255 -19.17 18.58 -18.01
CA ARG A 255 -19.14 17.27 -17.34
C ARG A 255 -18.93 16.18 -18.39
N THR A 256 -17.74 15.59 -18.39
CA THR A 256 -17.44 14.42 -19.22
C THR A 256 -18.35 13.30 -18.73
N THR A 257 -19.32 12.91 -19.57
CA THR A 257 -20.23 11.82 -19.23
C THR A 257 -19.42 10.53 -19.14
N TRP A 258 -19.77 9.66 -18.19
CA TRP A 258 -19.07 8.38 -17.98
C TRP A 258 -19.01 7.52 -19.27
N TRP A 259 -20.01 7.62 -20.14
CA TRP A 259 -20.00 6.98 -21.46
C TRP A 259 -18.90 7.48 -22.40
N LYS A 260 -18.61 8.80 -22.41
CA LYS A 260 -17.49 9.34 -23.18
C LYS A 260 -16.17 8.79 -22.63
N VAL A 261 -16.03 8.75 -21.30
CA VAL A 261 -14.86 8.15 -20.65
C VAL A 261 -14.72 6.69 -21.09
N LEU A 262 -15.77 5.88 -20.98
CA LEU A 262 -15.76 4.47 -21.40
C LEU A 262 -15.42 4.30 -22.89
N TYR A 263 -15.97 5.13 -23.77
CA TYR A 263 -15.63 5.10 -25.19
C TYR A 263 -14.16 5.43 -25.43
N HIS A 264 -13.62 6.46 -24.77
CA HIS A 264 -12.19 6.78 -24.85
C HIS A 264 -11.33 5.64 -24.32
N LEU A 265 -11.74 4.97 -23.23
CA LEU A 265 -11.06 3.80 -22.69
C LEU A 265 -11.00 2.65 -23.70
N ILE A 266 -12.14 2.31 -24.31
CA ILE A 266 -12.22 1.26 -25.32
C ILE A 266 -11.35 1.63 -26.51
N ARG A 267 -11.48 2.85 -27.04
CA ARG A 267 -10.69 3.34 -28.15
C ARG A 267 -9.19 3.27 -27.85
N LEU A 268 -8.76 3.75 -26.68
CA LEU A 268 -7.36 3.71 -26.26
C LEU A 268 -6.82 2.28 -26.21
N LYS A 269 -7.59 1.35 -25.65
CA LYS A 269 -7.23 -0.09 -25.59
C LYS A 269 -7.21 -0.75 -26.98
N CYS A 270 -8.01 -0.27 -27.93
CA CYS A 270 -7.97 -0.75 -29.31
C CYS A 270 -6.79 -0.16 -30.10
N CYS A 271 -6.34 1.06 -29.80
CA CYS A 271 -5.36 1.80 -30.61
C CYS A 271 -3.88 1.44 -30.35
N LEU A 272 -3.54 0.51 -29.44
CA LEU A 272 -2.15 0.12 -29.10
C LEU A 272 -1.21 1.28 -28.70
N GLN A 273 -1.73 2.48 -28.44
CA GLN A 273 -0.95 3.68 -28.08
C GLN A 273 -1.08 3.96 -26.58
N ILE A 274 -0.54 3.08 -25.74
CA ILE A 274 -0.55 3.28 -24.29
C ILE A 274 0.88 3.54 -23.84
N HIS A 275 1.20 4.81 -23.65
CA HIS A 275 2.40 5.18 -22.91
C HIS A 275 2.07 5.16 -21.42
N ASN A 276 2.97 4.57 -20.62
CA ASN A 276 2.92 4.69 -19.17
C ASN A 276 3.53 6.05 -18.82
N PHE A 277 2.75 6.90 -18.16
CA PHE A 277 3.20 8.21 -17.69
C PHE A 277 3.84 8.11 -16.31
N VAL A 278 3.35 7.17 -15.50
CA VAL A 278 3.78 6.96 -14.13
C VAL A 278 4.00 5.48 -13.85
N GLU A 279 5.05 5.20 -13.11
CA GLU A 279 5.44 3.89 -12.62
C GLU A 279 5.59 3.96 -11.09
N CYS A 280 5.23 2.90 -10.37
CA CYS A 280 5.59 2.82 -8.96
C CYS A 280 7.09 2.52 -8.85
N TYR A 281 7.80 3.14 -7.91
CA TYR A 281 9.17 2.72 -7.62
C TYR A 281 9.19 1.24 -7.16
N ASP A 282 10.25 0.52 -7.52
CA ASP A 282 10.50 -0.86 -7.09
C ASP A 282 10.94 -0.89 -5.62
N PHE A 283 9.99 -0.63 -4.74
CA PHE A 283 10.22 -0.50 -3.32
C PHE A 283 10.34 -1.88 -2.64
N LYS A 284 11.32 -2.01 -1.73
CA LYS A 284 11.44 -3.17 -0.83
C LYS A 284 10.30 -3.19 0.18
N LEU A 285 10.03 -4.36 0.78
CA LEU A 285 8.97 -4.55 1.78
C LEU A 285 8.97 -3.54 2.91
N GLU A 286 10.14 -3.29 3.46
CA GLU A 286 10.36 -2.34 4.56
C GLU A 286 9.90 -0.93 4.22
N PHE A 287 9.80 -0.58 2.94
CA PHE A 287 9.37 0.73 2.51
C PHE A 287 7.87 0.92 2.60
N TYR A 288 7.08 -0.11 2.31
CA TYR A 288 5.62 -0.01 2.40
C TYR A 288 5.12 0.07 3.85
N GLU A 289 6.01 -0.16 4.81
CA GLU A 289 5.78 0.14 6.23
C GLU A 289 5.92 1.62 6.54
N ASN A 290 6.47 2.43 5.63
CA ASN A 290 6.49 3.88 5.76
C ASN A 290 5.05 4.41 5.81
N PRO A 291 4.64 5.06 6.90
CA PRO A 291 3.26 5.47 7.13
C PRO A 291 2.78 6.53 6.12
N ALA A 292 3.66 7.41 5.65
CA ALA A 292 3.32 8.36 4.59
C ALA A 292 2.99 7.62 3.28
N VAL A 293 3.81 6.64 2.90
CA VAL A 293 3.61 5.81 1.70
C VAL A 293 2.35 4.97 1.85
N ALA A 294 2.16 4.31 3.00
CA ALA A 294 0.97 3.53 3.29
C ALA A 294 -0.31 4.38 3.20
N ALA A 295 -0.28 5.62 3.71
CA ALA A 295 -1.37 6.58 3.60
C ALA A 295 -1.62 6.99 2.14
N LEU A 296 -0.58 7.22 1.33
CA LEU A 296 -0.70 7.52 -0.11
C LEU A 296 -1.34 6.35 -0.87
N VAL A 297 -0.90 5.12 -0.63
CA VAL A 297 -1.47 3.91 -1.25
C VAL A 297 -2.94 3.75 -0.82
N ALA A 298 -3.24 3.90 0.46
CA ALA A 298 -4.61 3.78 0.97
C ALA A 298 -5.52 4.89 0.40
N TYR A 299 -5.04 6.13 0.30
CA TYR A 299 -5.76 7.21 -0.36
C TYR A 299 -6.11 6.87 -1.80
N LYS A 300 -5.12 6.48 -2.61
CA LYS A 300 -5.33 6.15 -4.03
C LYS A 300 -6.20 4.93 -4.22
N TRP A 301 -6.06 3.94 -3.35
CA TRP A 301 -6.93 2.77 -3.31
C TRP A 301 -8.39 3.18 -3.07
N ASN A 302 -8.64 3.99 -2.05
CA ASN A 302 -9.97 4.41 -1.64
C ASN A 302 -10.66 5.33 -2.67
N THR A 303 -9.89 6.11 -3.42
CA THR A 303 -10.41 7.11 -4.37
C THR A 303 -10.68 6.53 -5.76
N ILE A 304 -9.65 5.94 -6.38
CA ILE A 304 -9.69 5.46 -7.78
C ILE A 304 -9.46 3.95 -7.89
N GLY A 305 -8.48 3.40 -7.16
CA GLY A 305 -8.01 2.03 -7.35
C GLY A 305 -9.10 0.98 -7.11
N PHE A 306 -9.89 1.13 -6.04
CA PHE A 306 -10.97 0.22 -5.71
C PHE A 306 -12.10 0.24 -6.74
N LYS A 307 -12.48 1.42 -7.24
CA LYS A 307 -13.54 1.54 -8.25
C LYS A 307 -13.12 0.88 -9.55
N TYR A 308 -11.87 1.12 -9.97
CA TYR A 308 -11.29 0.49 -11.15
C TYR A 308 -11.24 -1.04 -11.00
N TRP A 309 -10.72 -1.54 -9.88
CA TRP A 309 -10.71 -2.96 -9.58
C TRP A 309 -12.11 -3.57 -9.57
N LEU A 310 -13.08 -2.92 -8.92
CA LEU A 310 -14.45 -3.44 -8.81
C LEU A 310 -15.13 -3.56 -10.18
N ILE A 311 -14.95 -2.58 -11.06
CA ILE A 311 -15.50 -2.64 -12.43
C ILE A 311 -14.87 -3.81 -13.20
N ARG A 312 -13.54 -3.94 -13.16
CA ARG A 312 -12.81 -5.06 -13.79
C ARG A 312 -13.29 -6.41 -13.24
N PHE A 313 -13.31 -6.55 -11.91
CA PHE A 313 -13.74 -7.76 -11.22
C PHE A 313 -15.19 -8.11 -11.55
N SER A 314 -16.09 -7.12 -11.64
CA SER A 314 -17.50 -7.37 -12.01
C SER A 314 -17.62 -7.92 -13.44
N CYS A 315 -16.88 -7.37 -14.41
CA CYS A 315 -16.86 -7.89 -15.78
C CYS A 315 -16.30 -9.32 -15.83
N GLN A 316 -15.22 -9.59 -15.10
CA GLN A 316 -14.64 -10.94 -14.97
C GLN A 316 -15.60 -11.91 -14.29
N PHE A 317 -16.31 -11.47 -13.24
CA PHE A 317 -17.29 -12.28 -12.52
C PHE A 317 -18.48 -12.69 -13.41
N CYS A 318 -18.95 -11.78 -14.28
CA CYS A 318 -19.95 -12.11 -15.30
C CYS A 318 -19.43 -13.21 -16.25
N TYR A 319 -18.17 -13.12 -16.67
CA TYR A 319 -17.52 -14.16 -17.49
C TYR A 319 -17.41 -15.49 -16.75
N TYR A 320 -17.00 -15.50 -15.47
CA TYR A 320 -16.94 -16.73 -14.67
C TYR A 320 -18.30 -17.38 -14.52
N SER A 321 -19.33 -16.58 -14.25
CA SER A 321 -20.71 -17.04 -14.15
C SER A 321 -21.15 -17.70 -15.46
N LEU A 322 -20.79 -17.11 -16.61
CA LEU A 322 -21.09 -17.67 -17.92
C LEU A 322 -20.44 -19.04 -18.14
N VAL A 323 -19.17 -19.20 -17.78
CA VAL A 323 -18.44 -20.48 -17.87
C VAL A 323 -19.07 -21.53 -16.96
N VAL A 324 -19.34 -21.18 -15.70
CA VAL A 324 -19.95 -22.10 -14.72
C VAL A 324 -21.36 -22.52 -15.14
N ILE A 325 -22.20 -21.57 -15.56
CA ILE A 325 -23.56 -21.87 -16.06
C ILE A 325 -23.47 -22.78 -17.28
N THR A 326 -22.56 -22.52 -18.21
CA THR A 326 -22.37 -23.37 -19.40
C THR A 326 -21.97 -24.80 -19.02
N ALA A 327 -21.07 -24.96 -18.05
CA ALA A 327 -20.68 -26.28 -17.56
C ALA A 327 -21.84 -27.02 -16.89
N ILE A 328 -22.64 -26.33 -16.07
CA ILE A 328 -23.84 -26.89 -15.45
C ILE A 328 -24.86 -27.29 -16.53
N LEU A 329 -25.14 -26.41 -17.50
CA LEU A 329 -26.07 -26.70 -18.59
C LEU A 329 -25.62 -27.89 -19.43
N GLN A 330 -24.31 -28.03 -19.69
CA GLN A 330 -23.74 -29.17 -20.41
C GLN A 330 -23.97 -30.50 -19.69
N VAL A 331 -24.01 -30.51 -18.36
CA VAL A 331 -24.27 -31.72 -17.56
C VAL A 331 -25.76 -32.08 -17.52
N TYR A 332 -26.64 -31.08 -17.37
CA TYR A 332 -28.07 -31.34 -17.12
C TYR A 332 -28.94 -31.35 -18.38
N TYR A 333 -28.57 -30.64 -19.45
CA TYR A 333 -29.40 -30.55 -20.66
C TYR A 333 -28.87 -31.45 -21.77
N LYS A 334 -29.74 -32.32 -22.28
CA LYS A 334 -29.45 -33.17 -23.45
C LYS A 334 -29.45 -32.40 -24.78
N GLU A 335 -30.07 -31.21 -24.82
CA GLU A 335 -30.20 -30.41 -26.04
C GLU A 335 -29.02 -29.44 -26.22
N PRO A 336 -28.06 -29.70 -27.13
CA PRO A 336 -26.88 -28.86 -27.28
C PRO A 336 -27.16 -27.46 -27.83
N ARG A 337 -28.30 -27.25 -28.52
CA ARG A 337 -28.62 -25.98 -29.19
C ARG A 337 -28.68 -24.80 -28.23
N LYS A 338 -29.07 -25.02 -26.97
CA LYS A 338 -29.14 -23.96 -25.95
C LYS A 338 -27.74 -23.49 -25.50
N LEU A 339 -26.69 -24.28 -25.73
CA LEU A 339 -25.31 -23.93 -25.37
C LEU A 339 -24.66 -22.99 -26.40
N VAL A 340 -25.15 -22.94 -27.64
CA VAL A 340 -24.53 -22.18 -28.75
C VAL A 340 -24.33 -20.71 -28.37
N GLY A 341 -25.37 -20.04 -27.87
CA GLY A 341 -25.30 -18.63 -27.47
C GLY A 341 -24.31 -18.39 -26.32
N MET A 342 -24.28 -19.28 -25.32
CA MET A 342 -23.36 -19.17 -24.19
C MET A 342 -21.91 -19.39 -24.64
N SER A 343 -21.65 -20.40 -25.47
CA SER A 343 -20.31 -20.68 -26.03
C SER A 343 -19.78 -19.52 -26.87
N ILE A 344 -20.61 -18.91 -27.71
CA ILE A 344 -20.25 -17.69 -28.47
C ILE A 344 -19.91 -16.55 -27.50
N GLY A 345 -20.74 -16.34 -26.47
CA GLY A 345 -20.49 -15.34 -25.44
C GLY A 345 -19.16 -15.53 -24.70
N ILE A 346 -18.82 -16.78 -24.34
CA ILE A 346 -17.54 -17.12 -23.70
C ILE A 346 -16.38 -16.81 -24.65
N ILE A 347 -16.47 -17.19 -25.93
CA ILE A 347 -15.42 -16.94 -26.93
C ILE A 347 -15.17 -15.43 -27.09
N VAL A 348 -16.24 -14.63 -27.25
CA VAL A 348 -16.12 -13.17 -27.44
C VAL A 348 -15.51 -12.51 -26.20
N MET A 349 -16.00 -12.83 -24.99
CA MET A 349 -15.48 -12.27 -23.75
C MET A 349 -14.02 -12.69 -23.50
N ALA A 350 -13.69 -13.97 -23.73
CA ALA A 350 -12.31 -14.46 -23.60
C ALA A 350 -11.37 -13.79 -24.60
N ALA A 351 -11.79 -13.57 -25.84
CA ALA A 351 -11.00 -12.86 -26.84
C ALA A 351 -10.70 -11.41 -26.41
N ILE A 352 -11.69 -10.71 -25.82
CA ILE A 352 -11.49 -9.37 -25.26
C ILE A 352 -10.47 -9.39 -24.12
N PHE A 353 -10.56 -10.34 -23.19
CA PHE A 353 -9.61 -10.43 -22.08
C PHE A 353 -8.20 -10.82 -22.55
N LEU A 354 -8.08 -11.75 -23.49
CA LEU A 354 -6.80 -12.12 -24.10
C LEU A 354 -6.16 -10.95 -24.86
N TRP A 355 -6.98 -10.11 -25.51
CA TRP A 355 -6.49 -8.86 -26.11
C TRP A 355 -5.91 -7.93 -25.04
N LEU A 356 -6.61 -7.74 -23.91
CA LEU A 356 -6.11 -6.91 -22.81
C LEU A 356 -4.81 -7.46 -22.19
N GLU A 357 -4.69 -8.78 -22.06
CA GLU A 357 -3.45 -9.45 -21.61
C GLU A 357 -2.31 -9.28 -22.60
N LEU A 358 -2.59 -9.37 -23.90
CA LEU A 358 -1.61 -9.11 -24.96
C LEU A 358 -1.09 -7.67 -24.91
N LEU A 359 -1.97 -6.68 -24.68
CA LEU A 359 -1.54 -5.29 -24.48
C LEU A 359 -0.58 -5.19 -23.29
N GLN A 360 -0.93 -5.81 -22.15
CA GLN A 360 -0.08 -5.80 -20.96
C GLN A 360 1.28 -6.45 -21.23
N PHE A 361 1.32 -7.55 -22.00
CA PHE A 361 2.54 -8.21 -22.42
C PHE A 361 3.41 -7.30 -23.31
N ILE A 362 2.82 -6.60 -24.28
CA ILE A 362 3.54 -5.70 -25.19
C ILE A 362 4.19 -4.55 -24.41
N PHE A 363 3.45 -3.87 -23.53
CA PHE A 363 3.95 -2.69 -22.81
C PHE A 363 4.90 -3.01 -21.66
N SER A 364 4.86 -4.23 -21.12
CA SER A 364 5.63 -4.56 -19.90
C SER A 364 6.28 -5.94 -19.97
N LYS A 365 6.79 -6.36 -21.14
CA LYS A 365 7.31 -7.72 -21.42
C LYS A 365 8.14 -8.33 -20.30
N SER A 366 9.15 -7.60 -19.78
CA SER A 366 10.03 -8.09 -18.71
C SER A 366 9.27 -8.34 -17.40
N ARG A 367 8.43 -7.38 -16.98
CA ARG A 367 7.59 -7.50 -15.77
C ARG A 367 6.52 -8.59 -15.95
N TYR A 368 5.98 -8.71 -17.15
CA TYR A 368 4.95 -9.69 -17.50
C TYR A 368 5.46 -11.13 -17.34
N MET A 369 6.61 -11.44 -17.93
CA MET A 369 7.18 -12.80 -17.89
C MET A 369 7.62 -13.23 -16.49
N LYS A 370 7.96 -12.28 -15.61
CA LYS A 370 8.31 -12.56 -14.21
C LYS A 370 7.07 -12.85 -13.34
N SER A 371 5.87 -12.44 -13.78
CA SER A 371 4.63 -12.56 -13.02
C SER A 371 3.93 -13.88 -13.32
N GLY A 372 4.05 -14.87 -12.42
CA GLY A 372 3.34 -16.15 -12.54
C GLY A 372 1.82 -16.02 -12.59
N TYR A 373 1.27 -14.89 -12.11
CA TYR A 373 -0.16 -14.59 -12.19
C TYR A 373 -0.63 -14.41 -13.64
N ASN A 374 0.18 -13.79 -14.49
CA ASN A 374 -0.24 -13.49 -15.86
C ASN A 374 -0.35 -14.79 -16.69
N LEU A 375 0.44 -15.81 -16.37
CA LEU A 375 0.28 -17.15 -16.95
C LEU A 375 -1.07 -17.76 -16.55
N LEU A 376 -1.49 -17.59 -15.30
CA LEU A 376 -2.78 -18.07 -14.84
C LEU A 376 -3.92 -17.32 -15.53
N ASP A 377 -3.81 -16.00 -15.69
CA ASP A 377 -4.76 -15.16 -16.42
C ASP A 377 -4.93 -15.70 -17.86
N MET A 378 -3.82 -15.93 -18.57
CA MET A 378 -3.83 -16.57 -19.90
C MET A 378 -4.51 -17.94 -19.91
N ILE A 379 -4.20 -18.83 -18.97
CA ILE A 379 -4.83 -20.16 -18.87
C ILE A 379 -6.33 -20.04 -18.62
N SER A 380 -6.74 -19.12 -17.73
CA SER A 380 -8.13 -18.93 -17.33
C SER A 380 -9.01 -18.40 -18.45
N PHE A 381 -8.44 -17.71 -19.45
CA PHE A 381 -9.18 -17.22 -20.62
C PHE A 381 -9.06 -18.17 -21.81
N CYS A 382 -7.87 -18.74 -22.05
CA CYS A 382 -7.63 -19.68 -23.15
C CYS A 382 -8.40 -20.99 -22.99
N LEU A 383 -8.40 -21.61 -21.79
CA LEU A 383 -9.05 -22.91 -21.60
C LEU A 383 -10.57 -22.84 -21.85
N PRO A 384 -11.35 -21.93 -21.26
CA PRO A 384 -12.78 -21.85 -21.54
C PRO A 384 -13.08 -21.44 -22.99
N MET A 385 -12.22 -20.65 -23.62
CA MET A 385 -12.34 -20.31 -25.04
C MET A 385 -12.18 -21.56 -25.93
N VAL A 386 -11.12 -22.35 -25.72
CA VAL A 386 -10.87 -23.59 -26.47
C VAL A 386 -11.97 -24.62 -26.18
N ALA A 387 -12.40 -24.76 -24.93
CA ALA A 387 -13.50 -25.65 -24.56
C ALA A 387 -14.81 -25.26 -25.26
N SER A 388 -15.13 -23.96 -25.29
CA SER A 388 -16.33 -23.44 -25.96
C SER A 388 -16.26 -23.54 -27.48
N ALA A 389 -15.10 -23.30 -28.09
CA ALA A 389 -14.89 -23.47 -29.53
C ALA A 389 -15.00 -24.95 -29.94
N ASN A 390 -14.40 -25.86 -29.16
CA ASN A 390 -14.51 -27.29 -29.38
C ASN A 390 -15.97 -27.77 -29.20
N GLN A 391 -16.67 -27.29 -28.17
CA GLN A 391 -18.08 -27.59 -27.98
C GLN A 391 -18.91 -27.09 -29.17
N LEU A 392 -18.65 -25.89 -29.69
CA LEU A 392 -19.34 -25.35 -30.86
C LEU A 392 -19.08 -26.20 -32.11
N ALA A 393 -17.83 -26.63 -32.35
CA ALA A 393 -17.48 -27.53 -33.45
C ALA A 393 -18.20 -28.88 -33.35
N ILE A 394 -18.27 -29.47 -32.15
CA ILE A 394 -19.00 -30.72 -31.89
C ILE A 394 -20.49 -30.56 -32.23
N ILE A 395 -21.10 -29.44 -31.87
CA ILE A 395 -22.52 -29.14 -32.15
C ILE A 395 -22.78 -29.01 -33.66
N TYR A 396 -21.88 -28.33 -34.39
CA TYR A 396 -22.03 -28.16 -35.84
C TYR A 396 -21.75 -29.43 -36.65
N HIS A 397 -20.88 -30.31 -36.16
CA HIS A 397 -20.57 -31.58 -36.83
C HIS A 397 -21.51 -32.74 -36.45
N GLU A 398 -22.59 -32.47 -35.69
CA GLU A 398 -23.54 -33.48 -35.21
C GLU A 398 -22.90 -34.68 -34.47
N ASN A 399 -21.69 -34.50 -33.93
CA ASN A 399 -20.99 -35.52 -33.18
C ASN A 399 -21.47 -35.51 -31.73
N TYR A 400 -22.28 -36.47 -31.31
CA TYR A 400 -22.89 -36.46 -29.97
C TYR A 400 -21.92 -36.75 -28.79
N LYS A 401 -20.61 -36.94 -29.04
CA LYS A 401 -19.62 -37.14 -27.97
C LYS A 401 -19.21 -35.79 -27.38
N SER A 402 -19.88 -35.38 -26.31
CA SER A 402 -19.52 -34.17 -25.56
C SER A 402 -18.14 -34.32 -24.90
N ASN A 403 -17.26 -33.34 -25.12
CA ASN A 403 -15.98 -33.27 -24.43
C ASN A 403 -16.14 -32.55 -23.08
N THR A 404 -16.63 -33.28 -22.08
CA THR A 404 -16.84 -32.77 -20.71
C THR A 404 -15.53 -32.45 -19.99
N PHE A 405 -14.42 -33.04 -20.43
CA PHE A 405 -13.10 -32.88 -19.82
C PHE A 405 -12.60 -31.43 -19.92
N LEU A 406 -12.51 -30.88 -21.15
CA LEU A 406 -11.99 -29.51 -21.35
C LEU A 406 -12.81 -28.47 -20.58
N MET A 407 -14.13 -28.63 -20.54
CA MET A 407 -15.00 -27.73 -19.79
C MET A 407 -14.79 -27.84 -18.27
N SER A 408 -14.53 -29.04 -17.75
CA SER A 408 -14.23 -29.25 -16.33
C SER A 408 -12.93 -28.57 -15.90
N PHE A 409 -11.87 -28.67 -16.71
CA PHE A 409 -10.61 -27.94 -16.46
C PHE A 409 -10.79 -26.42 -16.58
N SER A 410 -11.66 -25.97 -17.49
CA SER A 410 -12.01 -24.56 -17.64
C SER A 410 -12.64 -23.99 -16.38
N VAL A 411 -13.57 -24.73 -15.75
CA VAL A 411 -14.18 -24.35 -14.47
C VAL A 411 -13.13 -24.26 -13.37
N LEU A 412 -12.23 -25.26 -13.26
CA LEU A 412 -11.14 -25.24 -12.28
C LEU A 412 -10.22 -24.02 -12.47
N ALA A 413 -9.81 -23.74 -13.70
CA ALA A 413 -8.95 -22.61 -14.03
C ALA A 413 -9.61 -21.26 -13.68
N VAL A 414 -10.91 -21.13 -13.95
CA VAL A 414 -11.69 -19.94 -13.59
C VAL A 414 -11.79 -19.75 -12.07
N PHE A 415 -12.07 -20.80 -11.29
CA PHE A 415 -12.11 -20.69 -9.83
C PHE A 415 -10.74 -20.36 -9.22
N LEU A 416 -9.67 -20.98 -9.75
CA LEU A 416 -8.31 -20.68 -9.33
C LEU A 416 -7.98 -19.21 -9.61
N HIS A 417 -8.26 -18.73 -10.82
CA HIS A 417 -8.07 -17.33 -11.19
C HIS A 417 -8.88 -16.38 -10.30
N MET A 418 -10.15 -16.68 -10.03
CA MET A 418 -10.99 -15.89 -9.13
C MET A 418 -10.37 -15.76 -7.72
N LEU A 419 -9.83 -16.86 -7.18
CA LEU A 419 -9.13 -16.84 -5.89
C LEU A 419 -7.90 -15.91 -5.91
N PHE A 420 -7.16 -15.89 -7.02
CA PHE A 420 -6.00 -15.00 -7.18
C PHE A 420 -6.37 -13.54 -7.42
N GLU A 421 -7.49 -13.22 -8.05
CA GLU A 421 -8.01 -11.85 -8.17
C GLU A 421 -8.50 -11.31 -6.81
N LEU A 422 -9.01 -12.20 -5.94
CA LEU A 422 -9.43 -11.84 -4.58
C LEU A 422 -8.26 -11.53 -3.63
N ARG A 423 -6.99 -11.72 -4.03
CA ARG A 423 -5.79 -11.36 -3.24
C ARG A 423 -5.70 -9.88 -2.88
N ILE A 424 -6.51 -9.06 -3.50
CA ILE A 424 -6.66 -7.64 -3.18
C ILE A 424 -7.29 -7.39 -1.81
N ASN A 425 -8.04 -8.37 -1.31
CA ASN A 425 -8.58 -8.38 0.04
C ASN A 425 -7.49 -8.85 1.01
N ARG A 426 -7.28 -8.09 2.08
CA ARG A 426 -6.24 -8.34 3.08
C ARG A 426 -6.28 -9.77 3.62
N SER A 427 -7.47 -10.26 3.97
CA SER A 427 -7.64 -11.59 4.57
C SER A 427 -7.34 -12.70 3.56
N VAL A 428 -7.83 -12.55 2.32
CA VAL A 428 -7.62 -13.54 1.25
C VAL A 428 -6.15 -13.55 0.80
N CYS A 429 -5.51 -12.38 0.70
CA CYS A 429 -4.11 -12.26 0.32
C CYS A 429 -3.19 -13.13 1.19
N LYS A 430 -3.41 -13.13 2.51
CA LYS A 430 -2.64 -13.96 3.43
C LYS A 430 -2.67 -15.43 3.03
N TYR A 431 -3.87 -15.97 2.76
CA TYR A 431 -4.02 -17.38 2.35
C TYR A 431 -3.44 -17.65 0.96
N VAL A 432 -3.66 -16.76 0.00
CA VAL A 432 -3.14 -16.90 -1.37
C VAL A 432 -1.61 -16.92 -1.37
N THR A 433 -0.97 -16.06 -0.59
CA THR A 433 0.49 -16.03 -0.47
C THR A 433 1.02 -17.30 0.17
N ILE A 434 0.40 -17.80 1.24
CA ILE A 434 0.79 -19.08 1.85
C ILE A 434 0.69 -20.24 0.84
N ILE A 435 -0.42 -20.31 0.08
CA ILE A 435 -0.61 -21.33 -0.96
C ILE A 435 0.47 -21.21 -2.04
N ARG A 436 0.77 -19.99 -2.50
CA ARG A 436 1.82 -19.74 -3.48
C ARG A 436 3.19 -20.20 -2.97
N ASP A 437 3.56 -19.82 -1.75
CA ASP A 437 4.86 -20.12 -1.18
C ASP A 437 5.02 -21.63 -0.97
N ALA A 438 3.96 -22.30 -0.49
CA ALA A 438 3.91 -23.76 -0.41
C ALA A 438 4.08 -24.42 -1.80
N VAL A 439 3.39 -23.94 -2.84
CA VAL A 439 3.54 -24.47 -4.21
C VAL A 439 4.96 -24.27 -4.74
N VAL A 440 5.58 -23.12 -4.47
CA VAL A 440 6.97 -22.84 -4.87
C VAL A 440 7.96 -23.75 -4.12
N GLU A 441 7.74 -24.03 -2.85
CA GLU A 441 8.60 -24.93 -2.07
C GLU A 441 8.44 -26.40 -2.53
N ILE A 442 7.21 -26.82 -2.85
CA ILE A 442 6.92 -28.20 -3.31
C ILE A 442 7.28 -28.42 -4.79
N ARG A 443 7.60 -27.37 -5.58
CA ARG A 443 7.90 -27.50 -7.02
C ARG A 443 9.01 -28.52 -7.33
N VAL A 444 10.03 -28.59 -6.48
CA VAL A 444 11.16 -29.52 -6.65
C VAL A 444 10.68 -30.95 -6.49
N PHE A 445 9.82 -31.19 -5.49
CA PHE A 445 9.17 -32.48 -5.30
C PHE A 445 8.34 -32.86 -6.52
N PHE A 446 7.53 -31.95 -7.07
CA PHE A 446 6.75 -32.25 -8.29
C PHE A 446 7.61 -32.57 -9.51
N ILE A 447 8.74 -31.90 -9.69
CA ILE A 447 9.68 -32.22 -10.79
C ILE A 447 10.28 -33.61 -10.61
N ILE A 448 10.79 -33.92 -9.41
CA ILE A 448 11.34 -35.25 -9.10
C ILE A 448 10.27 -36.32 -9.28
N PHE A 449 9.06 -36.07 -8.79
CA PHE A 449 7.92 -36.96 -8.90
C PHE A 449 7.51 -37.20 -10.36
N ALA A 450 7.43 -36.14 -11.17
CA ALA A 450 7.11 -36.24 -12.60
C ALA A 450 8.18 -36.99 -13.40
N VAL A 451 9.47 -36.73 -13.13
CA VAL A 451 10.58 -37.47 -13.73
C VAL A 451 10.55 -38.94 -13.29
N GLY A 452 10.26 -39.21 -12.03
CA GLY A 452 10.05 -40.56 -11.51
C GLY A 452 8.92 -41.29 -12.24
N ILE A 453 7.74 -40.68 -12.31
CA ILE A 453 6.59 -41.24 -13.05
C ILE A 453 6.97 -41.54 -14.50
N LEU A 454 7.63 -40.60 -15.17
CA LEU A 454 8.06 -40.79 -16.57
C LEU A 454 9.06 -41.95 -16.70
N ALA A 455 10.10 -41.98 -15.85
CA ALA A 455 11.12 -43.01 -15.88
C ALA A 455 10.55 -44.39 -15.61
N PHE A 456 9.70 -44.55 -14.58
CA PHE A 456 9.05 -45.83 -14.27
C PHE A 456 8.02 -46.24 -15.33
N THR A 457 7.37 -45.28 -15.99
CA THR A 457 6.48 -45.57 -17.13
C THR A 457 7.26 -46.15 -18.30
N ILE A 458 8.39 -45.52 -18.66
CA ILE A 458 9.28 -46.00 -19.73
C ILE A 458 9.86 -47.37 -19.36
N ALA A 459 10.35 -47.54 -18.13
CA ALA A 459 10.91 -48.81 -17.67
C ALA A 459 9.87 -49.93 -17.68
N SER A 460 8.63 -49.65 -17.26
CA SER A 460 7.54 -50.64 -17.26
C SER A 460 7.14 -51.03 -18.68
N LEU A 461 7.01 -50.05 -19.60
CA LEU A 461 6.74 -50.34 -21.00
C LEU A 461 7.87 -51.15 -21.64
N HIS A 462 9.12 -50.80 -21.35
CA HIS A 462 10.27 -51.54 -21.86
C HIS A 462 10.30 -52.95 -21.29
N LEU A 463 10.08 -53.13 -19.99
CA LEU A 463 10.04 -54.45 -19.35
C LEU A 463 8.91 -55.33 -19.90
N LEU A 464 7.72 -54.75 -20.13
CA LEU A 464 6.55 -55.48 -20.59
C LEU A 464 6.54 -55.74 -22.11
N ARG A 465 7.31 -54.97 -22.90
CA ARG A 465 7.21 -55.01 -24.37
C ARG A 465 8.52 -55.13 -25.13
N ALA A 466 9.67 -55.06 -24.48
CA ALA A 466 10.94 -55.32 -25.15
C ALA A 466 11.08 -56.82 -25.44
N CYS A 467 10.51 -57.27 -26.55
CA CYS A 467 10.83 -58.56 -27.16
C CYS A 467 12.00 -58.37 -28.14
N THR A 468 13.13 -59.01 -27.88
CA THR A 468 14.35 -58.88 -28.68
C THR A 468 14.54 -60.00 -29.71
N TYR A 469 13.63 -60.98 -29.79
CA TYR A 469 13.75 -62.13 -30.69
C TYR A 469 12.60 -62.20 -31.71
N GLU A 470 12.96 -62.49 -32.97
CA GLU A 470 12.03 -62.93 -34.01
C GLU A 470 11.35 -64.23 -33.56
N GLY A 471 10.06 -64.16 -33.22
CA GLY A 471 9.28 -65.29 -32.67
C GLY A 471 8.62 -65.03 -31.32
N CYS A 472 8.75 -63.83 -30.74
CA CYS A 472 7.96 -63.42 -29.59
C CYS A 472 6.47 -63.30 -30.01
N GLU A 473 5.69 -64.36 -29.81
CA GLU A 473 4.23 -64.25 -29.88
C GLU A 473 3.82 -63.27 -28.79
N VAL A 474 3.29 -62.11 -29.21
CA VAL A 474 2.72 -61.13 -28.28
C VAL A 474 1.65 -61.90 -27.51
N PRO A 475 1.79 -62.06 -26.17
CA PRO A 475 0.81 -62.81 -25.40
C PRO A 475 -0.56 -62.20 -25.71
N GLU A 476 -1.55 -63.06 -25.98
CA GLU A 476 -2.93 -62.63 -26.18
C GLU A 476 -3.29 -61.61 -25.09
N PRO A 477 -3.99 -60.52 -25.44
CA PRO A 477 -4.20 -59.36 -24.57
C PRO A 477 -4.83 -59.80 -23.24
N ASN A 478 -3.97 -60.14 -22.27
CA ASN A 478 -4.38 -60.51 -20.95
C ASN A 478 -4.94 -59.26 -20.29
N GLU A 479 -6.21 -59.33 -19.91
CA GLU A 479 -6.99 -58.25 -19.32
C GLU A 479 -6.26 -57.66 -18.09
N GLY A 480 -5.50 -56.58 -18.27
CA GLY A 480 -4.92 -55.84 -17.15
C GLY A 480 -3.53 -55.24 -17.36
N LEU A 481 -2.79 -55.63 -18.41
CA LEU A 481 -1.49 -55.00 -18.68
C LEU A 481 -1.64 -53.71 -19.51
N PRO A 482 -0.90 -52.64 -19.17
CA PRO A 482 -1.10 -51.37 -19.83
C PRO A 482 -0.60 -51.37 -21.28
N GLU A 483 -1.54 -51.24 -22.23
CA GLU A 483 -1.19 -51.32 -23.64
C GLU A 483 -0.64 -50.02 -24.24
N ASN A 484 -0.94 -48.90 -23.63
CA ASN A 484 -0.60 -47.58 -24.16
C ASN A 484 0.19 -46.79 -23.13
N PHE A 485 1.07 -45.92 -23.62
CA PHE A 485 1.92 -45.09 -22.78
C PHE A 485 1.13 -44.33 -21.71
N PHE A 486 -0.02 -43.74 -22.08
CA PHE A 486 -0.87 -43.01 -21.14
C PHE A 486 -1.54 -43.89 -20.08
N TYR A 487 -1.83 -45.15 -20.41
CA TYR A 487 -2.39 -46.09 -19.44
C TYR A 487 -1.30 -46.61 -18.49
N ALA A 488 -0.08 -46.87 -18.99
CA ALA A 488 1.08 -47.15 -18.14
C ALA A 488 1.40 -45.94 -17.23
N LEU A 489 1.35 -44.73 -17.78
CA LEU A 489 1.56 -43.48 -17.04
C LEU A 489 0.54 -43.30 -15.90
N SER A 490 -0.74 -43.58 -16.16
CA SER A 490 -1.78 -43.47 -15.13
C SER A 490 -1.63 -44.54 -14.06
N VAL A 491 -1.34 -45.80 -14.43
CA VAL A 491 -1.06 -46.89 -13.47
C VAL A 491 0.14 -46.54 -12.59
N ILE A 492 1.26 -46.08 -13.17
CA ILE A 492 2.45 -45.66 -12.43
C ILE A 492 2.17 -44.42 -11.56
N TYR A 493 1.38 -43.45 -12.03
CA TYR A 493 0.94 -42.33 -11.20
C TYR A 493 0.17 -42.82 -9.98
N PHE A 494 -0.81 -43.70 -10.13
CA PHE A 494 -1.58 -44.24 -8.99
C PHE A 494 -0.71 -45.09 -8.05
N PHE A 495 0.21 -45.88 -8.61
CA PHE A 495 1.14 -46.69 -7.83
C PHE A 495 2.10 -45.84 -7.01
N MET A 496 2.73 -44.83 -7.64
CA MET A 496 3.70 -43.94 -6.99
C MET A 496 3.06 -42.88 -6.09
N SER A 497 1.86 -42.38 -6.45
CA SER A 497 1.11 -41.46 -5.58
C SER A 497 0.49 -42.18 -4.37
N GLY A 498 0.44 -43.51 -4.41
CA GLY A 498 0.41 -44.42 -3.26
C GLY A 498 -0.50 -43.95 -2.14
N ARG A 499 -1.83 -44.00 -2.32
CA ARG A 499 -2.72 -43.61 -1.22
C ARG A 499 -3.02 -44.80 -0.30
N TRP A 500 -2.14 -45.06 0.67
CA TRP A 500 -2.47 -45.74 1.94
C TRP A 500 -1.71 -45.25 3.19
N ASP A 501 -0.64 -44.46 3.09
CA ASP A 501 0.06 -43.95 4.29
C ASP A 501 -0.20 -42.45 4.57
N PRO A 502 -0.22 -42.05 5.87
CA PRO A 502 -0.39 -40.65 6.26
C PRO A 502 0.75 -39.78 5.71
N VAL A 503 0.39 -38.56 5.33
CA VAL A 503 1.29 -37.52 4.80
C VAL A 503 2.60 -37.47 5.61
N SER A 504 3.74 -37.64 4.93
CA SER A 504 5.05 -37.74 5.56
C SER A 504 5.36 -36.55 6.49
N GLU A 505 6.05 -36.81 7.61
CA GLU A 505 6.48 -35.77 8.55
C GLU A 505 7.33 -34.68 7.87
N TYR A 506 8.05 -35.04 6.80
CA TYR A 506 8.79 -34.09 5.97
C TYR A 506 7.86 -33.08 5.29
N PHE A 507 6.74 -33.51 4.71
CA PHE A 507 5.78 -32.62 4.06
C PHE A 507 5.08 -31.71 5.08
N LYS A 508 4.75 -32.23 6.28
CA LYS A 508 4.26 -31.39 7.38
C LYS A 508 5.27 -30.32 7.78
N THR A 509 6.55 -30.67 7.84
CA THR A 509 7.64 -29.73 8.16
C THR A 509 7.77 -28.64 7.10
N LEU A 510 7.69 -28.98 5.81
CA LEU A 510 7.68 -28.00 4.71
C LEU A 510 6.47 -27.06 4.81
N ILE A 511 5.27 -27.59 5.05
CA ILE A 511 4.07 -26.78 5.24
C ILE A 511 4.24 -25.83 6.43
N ASN A 512 4.70 -26.32 7.58
CA ASN A 512 4.89 -25.51 8.77
C ASN A 512 5.93 -24.40 8.54
N LYS A 513 6.99 -24.71 7.79
CA LYS A 513 8.00 -23.73 7.38
C LYS A 513 7.41 -22.66 6.45
N ALA A 514 6.60 -23.05 5.47
CA ALA A 514 5.89 -22.11 4.59
C ALA A 514 4.93 -21.19 5.37
N PHE A 515 4.22 -21.73 6.37
CA PHE A 515 3.38 -20.93 7.27
C PHE A 515 4.22 -19.96 8.11
N ALA A 516 5.36 -20.40 8.65
CA ALA A 516 6.24 -19.57 9.47
C ALA A 516 6.91 -18.45 8.65
N SER A 517 7.39 -18.74 7.43
CA SER A 517 7.94 -17.72 6.52
C SER A 517 6.87 -16.78 5.96
N GLY A 518 5.64 -17.28 5.85
CA GLY A 518 4.52 -16.56 5.24
C GLY A 518 4.05 -15.34 6.04
N ASP A 519 4.36 -15.21 7.34
CA ASP A 519 3.72 -14.21 8.22
C ASP A 519 4.13 -12.75 7.95
N GLY A 520 5.27 -12.49 7.30
CA GLY A 520 5.72 -11.13 6.95
C GLY A 520 5.46 -10.73 5.49
N GLY A 521 5.68 -11.65 4.55
CA GLY A 521 5.70 -11.35 3.11
C GLY A 521 4.34 -11.02 2.49
N TRP A 522 3.24 -11.52 3.06
CA TRP A 522 1.91 -11.33 2.47
C TRP A 522 1.45 -9.86 2.42
N ARG A 523 1.90 -9.02 3.37
CA ARG A 523 1.59 -7.59 3.36
C ARG A 523 2.19 -6.90 2.15
N LEU A 524 3.40 -7.30 1.74
CA LEU A 524 4.04 -6.81 0.51
C LEU A 524 3.17 -7.14 -0.69
N VAL A 525 2.88 -8.42 -0.86
CA VAL A 525 2.12 -8.93 -2.02
C VAL A 525 0.75 -8.26 -2.10
N TRP A 526 0.14 -7.97 -0.94
CA TRP A 526 -1.12 -7.24 -0.85
C TRP A 526 -1.00 -5.78 -1.32
N VAL A 527 -0.01 -5.04 -0.80
CA VAL A 527 0.23 -3.63 -1.17
C VAL A 527 0.65 -3.52 -2.64
N GLU A 528 1.56 -4.37 -3.09
CA GLU A 528 2.00 -4.46 -4.48
C GLU A 528 0.83 -4.75 -5.41
N SER A 529 -0.05 -5.71 -5.04
CA SER A 529 -1.25 -6.01 -5.82
C SER A 529 -2.16 -4.79 -5.94
N ARG A 530 -2.38 -4.03 -4.85
CA ARG A 530 -3.14 -2.77 -4.89
C ARG A 530 -2.47 -1.72 -5.76
N LEU A 531 -1.16 -1.58 -5.64
CA LEU A 531 -0.40 -0.61 -6.40
C LEU A 531 -0.48 -0.85 -7.89
N ARG A 532 -0.46 -2.11 -8.35
CA ARG A 532 -0.65 -2.42 -9.78
C ARG A 532 -2.00 -1.92 -10.32
N TYR A 533 -3.09 -2.06 -9.56
CA TYR A 533 -4.40 -1.51 -9.99
C TYR A 533 -4.42 0.01 -9.91
N ILE A 534 -3.78 0.60 -8.90
CA ILE A 534 -3.66 2.05 -8.73
C ILE A 534 -2.83 2.66 -9.87
N GLU A 535 -1.66 2.11 -10.18
CA GLU A 535 -0.80 2.46 -11.32
C GLU A 535 -1.55 2.33 -12.65
N SER A 536 -2.27 1.23 -12.86
CA SER A 536 -3.07 1.05 -14.07
C SER A 536 -4.17 2.11 -14.19
N ALA A 537 -4.90 2.39 -13.11
CA ALA A 537 -5.95 3.40 -13.09
C ALA A 537 -5.39 4.83 -13.23
N GLU A 538 -4.23 5.10 -12.62
CA GLU A 538 -3.52 6.37 -12.71
C GLU A 538 -3.07 6.63 -14.15
N ASN A 539 -2.35 5.69 -14.78
CA ASN A 539 -1.94 5.79 -16.19
C ASN A 539 -3.14 5.97 -17.12
N LEU A 540 -4.24 5.25 -16.85
CA LEU A 540 -5.48 5.39 -17.62
C LEU A 540 -6.08 6.80 -17.52
N SER A 541 -5.96 7.44 -16.36
CA SER A 541 -6.48 8.79 -16.12
C SER A 541 -5.75 9.87 -16.93
N TYR A 542 -4.47 9.68 -17.25
CA TYR A 542 -3.70 10.61 -18.10
C TYR A 542 -4.19 10.62 -19.54
N HIS A 543 -4.73 9.50 -20.02
CA HIS A 543 -5.22 9.37 -21.39
C HIS A 543 -6.65 9.90 -21.59
N ILE A 544 -7.35 10.28 -20.51
CA ILE A 544 -8.72 10.80 -20.57
C ILE A 544 -8.68 12.32 -20.34
N PRO A 545 -8.90 13.14 -21.39
CA PRO A 545 -8.89 14.59 -21.27
C PRO A 545 -9.90 15.10 -20.22
N GLY A 546 -9.46 16.00 -19.35
CA GLY A 546 -10.30 16.61 -18.31
C GLY A 546 -10.59 15.73 -17.10
N PHE A 547 -10.21 14.44 -17.10
CA PHE A 547 -10.55 13.51 -16.02
C PHE A 547 -9.90 13.92 -14.69
N ARG A 548 -8.61 14.27 -14.71
CA ARG A 548 -7.88 14.62 -13.48
C ARG A 548 -8.39 15.92 -12.87
N GLN A 549 -8.74 16.92 -13.70
CA GLN A 549 -9.35 18.18 -13.29
C GLN A 549 -10.75 17.94 -12.67
N THR A 550 -11.60 17.17 -13.36
CA THR A 550 -13.01 16.98 -12.98
C THR A 550 -13.19 16.33 -11.61
N TYR A 551 -12.36 15.34 -11.28
CA TYR A 551 -12.60 14.49 -10.10
C TYR A 551 -11.78 14.91 -8.86
N GLY A 552 -10.75 15.73 -9.03
CA GLY A 552 -9.84 16.14 -7.96
C GLY A 552 -9.12 14.97 -7.25
N TRP A 553 -9.13 13.75 -7.80
CA TRP A 553 -8.52 12.54 -7.19
C TRP A 553 -6.99 12.56 -7.17
N PHE A 554 -6.40 13.66 -7.59
CA PHE A 554 -4.97 13.85 -7.80
C PHE A 554 -4.49 15.12 -7.08
N PRO A 555 -4.68 15.23 -5.74
CA PRO A 555 -4.10 16.35 -5.03
C PRO A 555 -2.57 16.25 -5.08
N LYS A 556 -1.85 17.36 -4.85
CA LYS A 556 -0.38 17.35 -4.75
C LYS A 556 0.09 16.66 -3.47
N GLU A 557 -0.66 16.88 -2.40
CA GLU A 557 -0.38 16.34 -1.07
C GLU A 557 -1.65 15.81 -0.41
N ILE A 558 -1.46 14.87 0.52
CA ILE A 558 -2.48 14.40 1.44
C ILE A 558 -2.06 14.66 2.87
N TYR A 559 -3.04 14.58 3.76
CA TYR A 559 -2.82 14.65 5.18
C TYR A 559 -3.30 13.34 5.80
N PHE A 560 -2.61 12.88 6.84
CA PHE A 560 -3.00 11.69 7.56
C PHE A 560 -2.68 11.86 9.03
N SER A 561 -3.40 11.14 9.88
CA SER A 561 -3.10 11.13 11.30
C SER A 561 -2.49 9.79 11.70
N SER A 562 -1.74 9.80 12.79
CA SER A 562 -1.17 8.59 13.39
C SER A 562 -1.10 8.78 14.91
N SER A 563 -1.19 7.68 15.66
CA SER A 563 -0.94 7.70 17.10
C SER A 563 0.54 7.98 17.38
N LEU A 564 0.84 8.71 18.45
CA LEU A 564 2.21 9.01 18.89
C LEU A 564 3.06 7.75 19.09
N GLN A 565 2.46 6.68 19.62
CA GLN A 565 3.12 5.39 19.79
C GLN A 565 3.63 4.83 18.46
N LYS A 566 2.78 4.72 17.43
CA LYS A 566 3.20 4.29 16.07
C LYS A 566 4.30 5.19 15.49
N VAL A 567 4.27 6.50 15.77
CA VAL A 567 5.31 7.45 15.33
C VAL A 567 6.64 7.15 16.00
N GLN A 568 6.63 6.91 17.32
CA GLN A 568 7.81 6.56 18.10
C GLN A 568 8.38 5.20 17.68
N GLU A 569 7.55 4.15 17.62
CA GLU A 569 7.93 2.81 17.17
C GLU A 569 8.57 2.82 15.77
N PHE A 570 7.99 3.57 14.84
CA PHE A 570 8.55 3.70 13.50
C PHE A 570 9.89 4.47 13.52
N ARG A 571 10.00 5.53 14.33
CA ARG A 571 11.26 6.28 14.43
C ARG A 571 12.37 5.45 15.05
N GLU A 572 12.10 4.71 16.13
CA GLU A 572 13.07 3.80 16.74
C GLU A 572 13.59 2.75 15.76
N LYS A 573 12.72 2.29 14.84
CA LYS A 573 13.09 1.32 13.82
C LYS A 573 13.99 1.89 12.72
N TYR A 574 13.81 3.15 12.31
CA TYR A 574 14.46 3.72 11.11
C TYR A 574 15.43 4.88 11.37
N GLN A 575 15.41 5.48 12.57
CA GLN A 575 16.37 6.50 12.96
C GLN A 575 17.51 5.86 13.72
N ASP A 576 18.70 5.94 13.12
CA ASP A 576 19.95 5.59 13.77
C ASP A 576 20.08 6.40 15.07
N THR A 577 20.35 5.74 16.19
CA THR A 577 20.31 6.25 17.59
C THR A 577 21.07 7.56 17.85
N LYS A 578 21.85 8.07 16.89
CA LYS A 578 22.61 9.33 16.99
C LYS A 578 21.81 10.60 16.66
N ALA A 579 20.54 10.51 16.23
CA ALA A 579 19.75 11.67 15.79
C ALA A 579 18.77 12.24 16.85
N GLU A 580 19.10 12.13 18.15
CA GLU A 580 18.21 12.42 19.30
C GLU A 580 17.70 13.88 19.39
N SER A 581 18.42 14.87 18.85
CA SER A 581 18.09 16.29 19.04
C SER A 581 16.79 16.78 18.38
N ASN A 582 16.20 16.01 17.45
CA ASN A 582 14.91 16.38 16.84
C ASN A 582 13.69 15.82 17.63
N LEU A 583 13.91 14.95 18.63
CA LEU A 583 12.85 14.34 19.43
C LEU A 583 12.23 15.35 20.40
N GLU A 584 13.09 16.06 21.15
CA GLU A 584 12.68 17.06 22.15
C GLU A 584 11.89 18.22 21.51
N ALA A 585 12.25 18.65 20.30
CA ALA A 585 11.54 19.70 19.58
C ALA A 585 10.12 19.29 19.15
N LEU A 586 9.92 18.02 18.77
CA LEU A 586 8.60 17.53 18.40
C LEU A 586 7.74 17.27 19.64
N GLU A 587 8.29 16.66 20.68
CA GLU A 587 7.59 16.45 21.94
C GLU A 587 7.20 17.78 22.58
N GLY A 588 8.10 18.77 22.57
CA GLY A 588 7.80 20.14 22.96
C GLY A 588 6.64 20.73 22.16
N TRP A 589 6.58 20.50 20.85
CA TRP A 589 5.46 20.97 20.03
C TRP A 589 4.16 20.23 20.33
N ILE A 590 4.16 18.91 20.47
CA ILE A 590 2.95 18.13 20.79
C ILE A 590 2.42 18.55 22.16
N ARG A 591 3.31 18.83 23.11
CA ARG A 591 2.97 19.22 24.48
C ARG A 591 2.47 20.66 24.59
N ASN A 592 2.95 21.55 23.71
CA ASN A 592 2.62 22.98 23.71
C ASN A 592 1.61 23.40 22.62
N GLY A 593 1.27 22.48 21.71
CA GLY A 593 0.52 22.73 20.48
C GLY A 593 -0.98 22.95 20.71
N ASP A 594 -1.30 24.07 21.34
CA ASP A 594 -2.56 24.83 21.15
C ASP A 594 -2.55 26.21 21.85
N LYS A 595 -1.44 26.61 22.50
CA LYS A 595 -1.31 27.98 22.97
C LYS A 595 -0.99 28.85 21.75
N GLY A 596 -2.01 29.57 21.28
CA GLY A 596 -2.06 30.31 20.02
C GLY A 596 -0.75 30.98 19.61
N ASP A 597 -0.50 30.92 18.31
CA ASP A 597 0.65 31.48 17.62
C ASP A 597 0.72 33.02 17.76
N ASP A 598 1.17 33.52 18.90
CA ASP A 598 1.96 34.75 18.92
C ASP A 598 3.36 34.37 18.44
N TYR A 599 3.57 34.38 17.13
CA TYR A 599 4.92 34.45 16.60
C TYR A 599 5.58 35.70 17.20
N PRO A 600 6.80 35.63 17.74
CA PRO A 600 7.55 36.84 18.01
C PRO A 600 7.81 37.50 16.65
N GLU A 601 7.05 38.55 16.33
CA GLU A 601 7.48 39.52 15.33
C GLU A 601 8.93 39.89 15.68
N GLU A 602 9.85 39.71 14.73
CA GLU A 602 11.15 40.34 14.78
C GLU A 602 10.92 41.84 14.90
N LYS A 603 10.96 42.36 16.13
CA LYS A 603 10.99 43.79 16.40
C LYS A 603 12.24 44.34 15.73
N SER A 604 12.04 45.03 14.61
CA SER A 604 12.97 46.05 14.15
C SER A 604 13.12 47.08 15.28
N GLU A 605 14.33 47.20 15.80
CA GLU A 605 14.73 48.31 16.68
C GLU A 605 14.62 49.61 15.87
N GLU A 606 13.55 50.37 16.10
CA GLU A 606 13.54 51.81 15.80
C GLU A 606 12.59 52.53 16.79
N ASP A 607 13.20 53.49 17.49
CA ASP A 607 12.72 54.50 18.43
C ASP A 607 11.20 54.75 18.56
N THR A 608 10.67 54.77 19.80
CA THR A 608 10.17 56.02 20.41
C THR A 608 9.83 55.94 21.90
N GLU A 609 10.01 57.10 22.51
CA GLU A 609 9.93 57.55 23.90
C GLU A 609 8.49 58.00 24.30
N LYS A 610 8.20 57.99 25.63
CA LYS A 610 7.02 58.59 26.35
C LYS A 610 5.67 57.89 26.10
N ASP A 611 4.74 57.69 27.06
CA ASP A 611 4.43 58.41 28.29
C ASP A 611 3.42 57.62 29.18
N ASN A 612 3.58 57.76 30.51
CA ASN A 612 2.60 57.81 31.60
C ASN A 612 1.13 57.24 31.57
N LYS A 613 0.82 56.58 32.71
CA LYS A 613 -0.26 56.84 33.72
C LYS A 613 -1.43 55.84 33.87
N LYS A 614 -1.58 55.42 35.15
CA LYS A 614 -2.81 55.16 35.97
C LYS A 614 -3.73 54.01 35.51
N ASN A 615 -4.41 53.22 36.36
CA ASN A 615 -4.79 53.27 37.79
C ASN A 615 -5.26 51.82 38.16
N GLN A 616 -5.01 51.33 39.39
CA GLN A 616 -5.99 51.06 40.50
C GLN A 616 -7.17 50.14 40.14
N ASP A 617 -7.26 48.93 40.71
CA ASP A 617 -7.77 48.53 42.04
C ASP A 617 -9.26 48.12 41.96
N GLU A 618 -9.58 46.92 42.49
CA GLU A 618 -10.85 46.45 43.13
C GLU A 618 -10.83 44.90 43.11
N GLU A 619 -10.51 44.22 44.22
CA GLU A 619 -11.41 43.76 45.30
C GLU A 619 -12.62 42.95 44.80
N ALA A 620 -12.74 41.63 45.04
CA ALA A 620 -12.99 40.87 46.28
C ALA A 620 -14.42 40.26 46.25
N SER A 621 -14.68 39.31 47.17
CA SER A 621 -15.99 38.68 47.50
C SER A 621 -16.23 37.31 46.80
N SER A 622 -16.03 36.19 47.51
CA SER A 622 -17.01 35.46 48.37
C SER A 622 -17.90 34.52 47.54
N ASP A 623 -18.41 33.37 47.96
CA ASP A 623 -18.30 32.51 49.15
C ASP A 623 -18.97 31.19 48.75
N ASP A 624 -18.52 30.09 49.35
CA ASP A 624 -19.26 28.89 49.79
C ASP A 624 -20.55 28.40 49.11
N LYS A 625 -20.52 27.11 48.70
CA LYS A 625 -21.32 25.97 49.22
C LYS A 625 -21.32 24.82 48.21
N VAL A 626 -20.76 23.65 48.55
CA VAL A 626 -21.44 22.47 49.14
C VAL A 626 -22.71 22.09 48.39
N GLU A 627 -22.67 20.99 47.63
CA GLU A 627 -23.86 20.19 47.36
C GLU A 627 -23.53 18.68 47.29
N GLU A 628 -24.32 17.94 48.05
CA GLU A 628 -24.30 16.51 48.28
C GLU A 628 -24.82 15.69 47.09
N LEU A 629 -24.43 14.41 47.10
CA LEU A 629 -25.02 13.33 46.33
C LEU A 629 -26.55 13.29 46.45
N ASN A 630 -27.23 12.99 45.34
CA ASN A 630 -28.37 12.08 45.41
C ASN A 630 -28.59 11.28 44.12
N VAL A 631 -28.88 10.00 44.37
CA VAL A 631 -29.18 8.91 43.44
C VAL A 631 -30.64 9.00 42.99
N VAL A 632 -30.91 8.89 41.68
CA VAL A 632 -32.27 8.65 41.16
C VAL A 632 -32.26 7.68 39.97
N ASN A 633 -33.04 6.61 40.11
CA ASN A 633 -33.39 5.62 39.07
C ASN A 633 -34.32 6.20 37.99
N PRO A 634 -34.33 5.66 36.76
CA PRO A 634 -35.24 6.11 35.71
C PRO A 634 -36.62 5.45 35.81
N VAL A 635 -37.66 6.29 35.79
CA VAL A 635 -39.07 5.93 35.53
C VAL A 635 -39.34 6.14 34.04
N SER A 636 -39.90 5.11 33.41
CA SER A 636 -40.36 5.10 32.02
C SER A 636 -41.81 5.59 31.93
N ASP A 637 -42.03 6.72 31.25
CA ASP A 637 -43.35 7.15 30.77
C ASP A 637 -43.23 7.59 29.31
N SER A 638 -43.81 6.81 28.39
CA SER A 638 -44.07 7.25 27.02
C SER A 638 -45.58 7.47 26.84
N LYS A 639 -45.99 8.74 26.91
CA LYS A 639 -47.17 9.27 26.22
C LYS A 639 -46.96 9.07 24.71
N GLY A 640 -47.91 8.61 23.92
CA GLY A 640 -49.29 9.09 23.84
C GLY A 640 -49.33 10.15 22.74
N GLY A 641 -49.64 9.73 21.51
CA GLY A 641 -49.69 10.59 20.33
C GLY A 641 -50.71 10.03 19.34
N ASP A 642 -51.95 10.51 19.50
CA ASP A 642 -53.08 10.33 18.62
C ASP A 642 -52.83 10.87 17.21
N ALA A 643 -53.29 10.12 16.22
CA ALA A 643 -53.81 10.66 14.95
C ALA A 643 -54.84 9.67 14.41
N SER A 644 -56.11 10.05 14.49
CA SER A 644 -57.25 9.43 13.82
C SER A 644 -57.91 10.47 12.92
N GLU A 645 -58.59 9.97 11.89
CA GLU A 645 -59.44 10.59 10.85
C GLU A 645 -58.81 10.40 9.46
N GLU A 646 -59.48 9.82 8.46
CA GLU A 646 -60.90 9.63 8.14
C GLU A 646 -60.99 8.43 7.17
N ILE A 647 -62.13 7.72 7.13
CA ILE A 647 -62.88 7.37 5.89
C ILE A 647 -64.15 6.58 6.27
N GLU A 648 -65.24 7.17 5.81
CA GLU A 648 -66.62 6.76 5.61
C GLU A 648 -67.02 5.28 5.64
N SER A 649 -68.07 5.05 6.45
CA SER A 649 -69.34 4.37 6.16
C SER A 649 -69.46 3.40 4.98
N ALA A 650 -69.98 2.19 5.26
CA ALA A 650 -71.18 1.67 4.62
C ALA A 650 -71.68 0.37 5.27
N ASP A 651 -72.98 0.39 5.55
CA ASP A 651 -73.96 -0.68 5.40
C ASP A 651 -74.13 -1.80 6.45
N LYS A 652 -75.40 -1.98 6.83
CA LYS A 652 -75.93 -2.94 7.80
C LYS A 652 -76.38 -4.19 7.04
N GLY A 653 -75.77 -5.32 7.35
CA GLY A 653 -76.21 -6.63 6.88
C GLY A 653 -76.31 -7.63 8.02
N ASP A 654 -77.54 -8.01 8.34
CA ASP A 654 -77.96 -9.04 9.29
C ASP A 654 -77.37 -10.41 8.92
N VAL A 655 -76.55 -11.03 9.79
CA VAL A 655 -76.10 -12.43 9.66
C VAL A 655 -75.94 -13.09 11.05
N THR A 656 -77.03 -13.72 11.47
CA THR A 656 -77.14 -15.08 12.05
C THR A 656 -75.92 -15.66 12.82
N SER A 657 -76.09 -15.79 14.14
CA SER A 657 -75.83 -16.94 15.05
C SER A 657 -74.70 -17.99 14.84
N SER A 658 -73.79 -17.84 13.87
CA SER A 658 -72.63 -18.74 13.62
C SER A 658 -71.29 -18.17 14.12
N SER A 659 -71.27 -16.87 14.44
CA SER A 659 -70.06 -16.13 14.85
C SER A 659 -69.57 -16.46 16.27
N ALA A 660 -70.47 -16.78 17.20
CA ALA A 660 -70.11 -17.02 18.60
C ALA A 660 -69.21 -18.26 18.80
N ALA A 661 -69.45 -19.35 18.04
CA ALA A 661 -68.63 -20.56 18.11
C ALA A 661 -67.21 -20.35 17.53
N THR A 662 -67.08 -19.47 16.53
CA THR A 662 -65.81 -19.15 15.88
C THR A 662 -64.95 -18.25 16.77
N ILE A 663 -65.55 -17.31 17.50
CA ILE A 663 -64.85 -16.43 18.46
C ILE A 663 -64.32 -17.22 19.67
N THR A 664 -65.05 -18.22 20.15
CA THR A 664 -64.53 -19.12 21.21
C THR A 664 -63.36 -19.99 20.74
N LYS A 665 -63.38 -20.45 19.48
CA LYS A 665 -62.27 -21.22 18.89
C LYS A 665 -61.03 -20.35 18.65
N PHE A 666 -61.21 -19.08 18.28
CA PHE A 666 -60.11 -18.13 18.15
C PHE A 666 -59.51 -17.75 19.51
N SER A 667 -60.34 -17.61 20.54
CA SER A 667 -59.85 -17.30 21.90
C SER A 667 -59.00 -18.43 22.48
N SER A 668 -59.36 -19.70 22.26
CA SER A 668 -58.54 -20.83 22.70
C SER A 668 -57.21 -20.90 21.94
N GLN A 669 -57.19 -20.61 20.63
CA GLN A 669 -55.97 -20.53 19.85
C GLN A 669 -55.03 -19.39 20.29
N ILE A 670 -55.57 -18.24 20.70
CA ILE A 670 -54.76 -17.12 21.20
C ILE A 670 -54.11 -17.46 22.55
N VAL A 671 -54.82 -18.19 23.42
CA VAL A 671 -54.24 -18.65 24.70
C VAL A 671 -53.11 -19.64 24.45
N ASP A 672 -53.29 -20.58 23.51
CA ASP A 672 -52.26 -21.56 23.16
C ASP A 672 -51.04 -20.89 22.52
N LEU A 673 -51.24 -19.89 21.65
CA LEU A 673 -50.17 -19.11 21.04
C LEU A 673 -49.38 -18.29 22.08
N LYS A 674 -50.06 -17.70 23.06
CA LYS A 674 -49.39 -16.99 24.17
C LYS A 674 -48.54 -17.93 25.02
N SER A 675 -49.00 -19.16 25.24
CA SER A 675 -48.21 -20.19 25.91
C SER A 675 -46.94 -20.53 25.11
N GLN A 676 -47.07 -20.77 23.80
CA GLN A 676 -45.93 -21.06 22.92
C GLN A 676 -44.92 -19.91 22.85
N ILE A 677 -45.38 -18.66 22.83
CA ILE A 677 -44.50 -17.47 22.88
C ILE A 677 -43.74 -17.42 24.21
N GLY A 678 -44.41 -17.72 25.33
CA GLY A 678 -43.76 -17.80 26.65
C GLY A 678 -42.69 -18.89 26.72
N ASP A 679 -42.92 -20.04 26.09
CA ASP A 679 -41.94 -21.13 26.00
C ASP A 679 -40.74 -20.76 25.13
N LEU A 680 -40.98 -20.11 23.99
CA LEU A 680 -39.93 -19.59 23.10
C LEU A 680 -39.07 -18.53 23.79
N GLN A 681 -39.67 -17.60 24.55
CA GLN A 681 -38.93 -16.60 25.32
C GLN A 681 -38.06 -17.25 26.41
N ARG A 682 -38.56 -18.29 27.09
CA ARG A 682 -37.78 -19.05 28.07
C ARG A 682 -36.62 -19.79 27.41
N HIS A 683 -36.83 -20.36 26.23
CA HIS A 683 -35.77 -21.05 25.48
C HIS A 683 -34.68 -20.08 24.98
N LEU A 684 -35.08 -18.88 24.52
CA LEU A 684 -34.16 -17.83 24.10
C LEU A 684 -33.32 -17.32 25.28
N ALA A 685 -33.94 -17.08 26.44
CA ALA A 685 -33.24 -16.65 27.65
C ALA A 685 -32.24 -17.71 28.15
N ALA A 686 -32.60 -19.00 28.08
CA ALA A 686 -31.70 -20.10 28.41
C ALA A 686 -30.50 -20.16 27.45
N GLN A 687 -30.74 -19.96 26.15
CA GLN A 687 -29.69 -19.95 25.13
C GLN A 687 -28.74 -18.77 25.29
N GLN A 688 -29.24 -17.57 25.60
CA GLN A 688 -28.42 -16.40 25.91
C GLN A 688 -27.54 -16.62 27.14
N LYS A 689 -28.10 -17.21 28.20
CA LYS A 689 -27.35 -17.54 29.41
C LYS A 689 -26.25 -18.58 29.15
N GLN A 690 -26.50 -19.55 28.27
CA GLN A 690 -25.49 -20.53 27.87
C GLN A 690 -24.37 -19.88 27.04
N ALA A 691 -24.71 -18.97 26.12
CA ALA A 691 -23.73 -18.22 25.34
C ALA A 691 -22.83 -17.34 26.22
N GLN A 692 -23.40 -16.67 27.24
CA GLN A 692 -22.61 -15.90 28.21
C GLN A 692 -21.62 -16.77 28.99
N ARG A 693 -22.04 -17.95 29.46
CA ARG A 693 -21.12 -18.89 30.14
C ARG A 693 -19.98 -19.37 29.25
N GLN A 694 -20.26 -19.64 27.97
CA GLN A 694 -19.21 -20.00 27.01
C GLN A 694 -18.23 -18.84 26.77
N GLN A 695 -18.72 -17.61 26.75
CA GLN A 695 -17.88 -16.42 26.62
C GLN A 695 -16.99 -16.21 27.85
N GLU A 696 -17.53 -16.39 29.06
CA GLU A 696 -16.75 -16.33 30.30
C GLU A 696 -15.67 -17.41 30.37
N GLN A 697 -16.00 -18.65 29.98
CA GLN A 697 -15.01 -19.74 29.91
C GLN A 697 -13.89 -19.45 28.92
N MET A 698 -14.23 -18.91 27.74
CA MET A 698 -13.23 -18.53 26.74
C MET A 698 -12.32 -17.40 27.23
N GLN A 699 -12.86 -16.42 27.98
CA GLN A 699 -12.06 -15.36 28.59
C GLN A 699 -11.12 -15.89 29.68
N GLN A 700 -11.59 -16.82 30.52
CA GLN A 700 -10.74 -17.47 31.53
C GLN A 700 -9.61 -18.28 30.90
N GLU A 701 -9.90 -19.05 29.84
CA GLU A 701 -8.88 -19.81 29.12
C GLU A 701 -7.85 -18.88 28.44
N GLN A 702 -8.28 -17.75 27.89
CA GLN A 702 -7.37 -16.75 27.32
C GLN A 702 -6.47 -16.12 28.39
N ALA A 703 -7.01 -15.79 29.56
CA ALA A 703 -6.23 -15.26 30.68
C ALA A 703 -5.19 -16.28 31.17
N GLN A 704 -5.56 -17.55 31.25
CA GLN A 704 -4.63 -18.63 31.64
C GLN A 704 -3.50 -18.80 30.61
N ARG A 705 -3.82 -18.80 29.31
CA ARG A 705 -2.80 -18.87 28.24
C ARG A 705 -1.87 -17.65 28.24
N GLN A 706 -2.35 -16.47 28.63
CA GLN A 706 -1.50 -15.28 28.79
C GLN A 706 -0.52 -15.45 29.95
N GLN A 707 -0.98 -15.94 31.10
CA GLN A 707 -0.11 -16.23 32.24
C GLN A 707 0.95 -17.28 31.91
N GLU A 708 0.61 -18.34 31.18
CA GLU A 708 1.57 -19.36 30.72
C GLU A 708 2.63 -18.78 29.77
N ARG A 709 2.24 -17.85 28.88
CA ARG A 709 3.17 -17.15 27.99
C ARG A 709 4.13 -16.25 28.77
N GLU A 710 3.62 -15.50 29.75
CA GLU A 710 4.46 -14.65 30.61
C GLU A 710 5.45 -15.49 31.43
N GLN A 711 5.04 -16.65 31.94
CA GLN A 711 5.95 -17.57 32.63
C GLN A 711 7.02 -18.14 31.70
N THR A 712 6.62 -18.55 30.48
CA THR A 712 7.55 -19.06 29.47
C THR A 712 8.56 -17.99 29.05
N GLN A 713 8.11 -16.74 28.90
CA GLN A 713 8.99 -15.60 28.58
C GLN A 713 9.99 -15.33 29.70
N LYS A 714 9.56 -15.32 30.97
CA LYS A 714 10.47 -15.18 32.11
C LYS A 714 11.50 -16.30 32.18
N GLN A 715 11.11 -17.54 31.87
CA GLN A 715 12.06 -18.66 31.79
C GLN A 715 13.07 -18.49 30.65
N PHE A 716 12.63 -17.98 29.50
CA PHE A 716 13.51 -17.70 28.37
C PHE A 716 14.51 -16.58 28.68
N GLU A 717 14.05 -15.46 29.27
CA GLU A 717 14.91 -14.36 29.71
C GLU A 717 15.95 -14.83 30.76
N GLN A 718 15.54 -15.69 31.70
CA GLN A 718 16.46 -16.27 32.68
C GLN A 718 17.49 -17.21 32.02
N ALA A 719 17.10 -17.99 31.02
CA ALA A 719 18.02 -18.84 30.26
C ALA A 719 19.04 -18.01 29.47
N GLN A 720 18.61 -16.90 28.86
CA GLN A 720 19.47 -15.99 28.12
C GLN A 720 20.49 -15.30 29.06
N GLN A 721 20.05 -14.84 30.23
CA GLN A 721 20.97 -14.28 31.24
C GLN A 721 22.01 -15.30 31.71
N ARG A 722 21.62 -16.57 31.91
CA ARG A 722 22.57 -17.65 32.23
C ARG A 722 23.58 -17.87 31.10
N GLN A 723 23.13 -17.84 29.85
CA GLN A 723 24.02 -17.98 28.69
C GLN A 723 25.03 -16.83 28.60
N GLU A 724 24.60 -15.59 28.83
CA GLU A 724 25.49 -14.42 28.88
C GLU A 724 26.51 -14.52 30.02
N GLN A 725 26.10 -15.00 31.21
CA GLN A 725 27.02 -15.24 32.33
C GLN A 725 28.06 -16.31 31.99
N ILE A 726 27.66 -17.40 31.32
CA ILE A 726 28.58 -18.44 30.85
C ILE A 726 29.57 -17.88 29.82
N GLN A 727 29.12 -17.06 28.87
CA GLN A 727 29.99 -16.42 27.88
C GLN A 727 30.99 -15.46 28.52
N ARG A 728 30.57 -14.65 29.51
CA ARG A 728 31.47 -13.77 30.27
C ARG A 728 32.52 -14.57 31.03
N HIS A 729 32.13 -15.69 31.65
CA HIS A 729 33.07 -16.55 32.37
C HIS A 729 34.10 -17.20 31.41
N LEU A 730 33.66 -17.65 30.23
CA LEU A 730 34.57 -18.17 29.19
C LEU A 730 35.55 -17.11 28.68
N ALA A 731 35.09 -15.86 28.49
CA ALA A 731 35.96 -14.76 28.07
C ALA A 731 37.04 -14.46 29.12
N ILE A 732 36.69 -14.44 30.41
CA ILE A 732 37.65 -14.25 31.51
C ILE A 732 38.68 -15.39 31.55
N GLN A 733 38.23 -16.65 31.37
CA GLN A 733 39.15 -17.79 31.31
C GLN A 733 40.11 -17.73 30.12
N GLN A 734 39.64 -17.28 28.95
CA GLN A 734 40.49 -17.07 27.78
C GLN A 734 41.53 -15.98 28.02
N GLU A 735 41.15 -14.86 28.64
CA GLU A 735 42.08 -13.79 28.99
C GLU A 735 43.14 -14.26 30.00
N GLN A 736 42.75 -15.03 31.02
CA GLN A 736 43.70 -15.62 31.97
C GLN A 736 44.68 -16.60 31.30
N ALA A 737 44.20 -17.43 30.38
CA ALA A 737 45.04 -18.34 29.61
C ALA A 737 46.03 -17.59 28.69
N GLN A 738 45.60 -16.47 28.09
CA GLN A 738 46.47 -15.60 27.29
C GLN A 738 47.57 -14.97 28.15
N ARG A 739 47.23 -14.43 29.33
CA ARG A 739 48.22 -13.86 30.26
C ARG A 739 49.24 -14.91 30.73
N GLN A 740 48.80 -16.12 31.07
CA GLN A 740 49.70 -17.22 31.43
C GLN A 740 50.62 -17.60 30.26
N HIS A 741 50.11 -17.60 29.03
CA HIS A 741 50.92 -17.86 27.84
C HIS A 741 51.99 -16.77 27.63
N GLU A 742 51.63 -15.51 27.78
CA GLU A 742 52.56 -14.37 27.69
C GLU A 742 53.66 -14.44 28.77
N GLU A 743 53.31 -14.79 30.02
CA GLU A 743 54.27 -14.99 31.10
C GLU A 743 55.24 -16.15 30.80
N ILE A 744 54.75 -17.28 30.29
CA ILE A 744 55.59 -18.41 29.88
C ILE A 744 56.54 -18.01 28.75
N MET A 745 56.05 -17.27 27.74
CA MET A 745 56.87 -16.82 26.63
C MET A 745 57.94 -15.81 27.07
N SER A 746 57.61 -14.93 28.02
CA SER A 746 58.56 -14.02 28.65
C SER A 746 59.67 -14.79 29.38
N LEU A 747 59.32 -15.78 30.22
CA LEU A 747 60.29 -16.63 30.92
C LEU A 747 61.19 -17.42 29.96
N LEU A 748 60.63 -17.99 28.89
CA LEU A 748 61.41 -18.68 27.86
C LEU A 748 62.38 -17.75 27.12
N SER A 749 61.97 -16.49 26.86
CA SER A 749 62.86 -15.50 26.26
C SER A 749 64.03 -15.13 27.18
N SER A 750 63.78 -15.05 28.49
CA SER A 750 64.81 -14.77 29.51
C SER A 750 65.74 -15.96 29.74
N LEU A 751 65.28 -17.20 29.58
CA LEU A 751 66.11 -18.41 29.63
C LEU A 751 67.00 -18.58 28.38
N ARG A 752 66.61 -17.97 27.26
CA ARG A 752 67.34 -18.03 25.99
C ARG A 752 68.48 -17.01 25.91
N GLN A 753 68.33 -15.87 26.59
CA GLN A 753 69.38 -14.88 26.79
C GLN A 753 70.39 -15.39 27.82
#